data_AF-A0A1U7CX39-F1
#
_entry.id   AF-A0A1U7CX39-F1
#
_cell.length_a   1.000
_cell.length_b   1.000
_cell.length_c   1.000
_cell.angle_alpha   90.00
_cell.angle_beta   90.00
_cell.angle_gamma   90.00
#
_symmetry.space_group_name_H-M   'P 1'
#
loop_
_entity.id
_entity.type
_entity.pdbx_description
1 polymer ?
#
loop_
_entity_poly.entity_id
_entity_poly.type
_entity_poly.pdbx_seq_one_letter_code
_entity_poly.pdbx_strand_id
1 'polypeptide(L)'
;MAKIQAVWAIDIGQAALKALKLVPGPTPEQVVAEAFDYIEYPKILSQPDADSEELVREALATFTDRNDLKGCKVAIAVPGQAGLVKFIKLPPVEKKRIPDIVKFEAKQQIPFALDEVVWAYQQIGDDDDETGDDEFMMAEVGLFAMKRDQINRAILPLAVAGIEVDIVQMAPIALYNFIAYDQIKGSGSKDSVVLIDIGADNTDLIITDGTRIWQRNVPIGGNHFTRALTKELKLTFAKAEHLKRNATKAPDPRAIFTAMRGVFNDFTSEVNRSIGFYSSINRSSKIRKVVGLGNGFKLPGLQKFLQQNLSQEVEKLDDFVRLEGEEVKGAPQFQDNLASFAVAYGLGVQGVARGGLSTNLLPPEIERIRMIRAKKPWALAASALIMLGLSSLFVLGDYRAFAKVSTHQFKEAVDQATSVSKRGAEIKSGLTTAQGAFKAKYEEGKSLIIDPTNRGMWPQFLRMISSYFPDPTREYGLKANDPADEYAIEKLTVHIDVIKPVWRTDVATEWFDTLDPPFKRLMHPYDVANPPTGEGWIIQIVGHHYNPYPSAEQQKLKPDDPKRMEFGPFEFLTRKVMSKLNYPSLRLYGVSHVALAWQTSDRNWTSEKGSATNNLASKTVPLLDRAAPPESSEGGGGGMGGMMESMMANMKGGGKGGMGGPMGGMMGGMGGGRGQSEMMAGMMAGMMGGRMGMGGGAMDAEAQKKLRKLTRTDFLIQFLWKPEEPGAAPTTPEEEKAQIEERTAKVKKIREDMSEAEKNSPAVTVPKDDEIEKLSSKKTADIENAINNALSGPAAPAQAAPPGAPVGTPGGPAAKVPAPKASAVPKGPAVPAAPKS
;
A
#
# COMPACT_ATOMS: atom_id res chain seq x y z
N MET A 1 12.52 -30.30 29.69
CA MET A 1 11.29 -29.71 30.25
C MET A 1 11.12 -28.33 29.65
N ALA A 2 9.98 -28.04 29.00
CA ALA A 2 9.71 -26.71 28.48
C ALA A 2 9.66 -25.74 29.67
N LYS A 3 10.58 -24.77 29.70
CA LYS A 3 10.60 -23.72 30.72
C LYS A 3 9.27 -22.97 30.59
N ILE A 4 8.38 -23.10 31.58
CA ILE A 4 7.08 -22.40 31.52
C ILE A 4 7.38 -20.91 31.43
N GLN A 5 6.92 -20.31 30.35
CA GLN A 5 7.33 -18.99 29.90
C GLN A 5 6.44 -17.94 30.58
N ALA A 6 7.04 -16.89 31.12
CA ALA A 6 6.29 -15.76 31.67
C ALA A 6 5.38 -15.16 30.58
N VAL A 7 4.22 -14.62 30.99
CA VAL A 7 3.23 -14.06 30.06
C VAL A 7 2.98 -12.60 30.40
N TRP A 8 3.18 -11.73 29.43
CA TRP A 8 2.67 -10.36 29.43
C TRP A 8 1.26 -10.34 28.89
N ALA A 9 0.29 -10.07 29.75
CA ALA A 9 -1.10 -9.87 29.36
C ALA A 9 -1.40 -8.39 29.23
N ILE A 10 -1.73 -7.94 28.03
CA ILE A 10 -1.90 -6.54 27.66
C ILE A 10 -3.35 -6.28 27.25
N ASP A 11 -3.98 -5.34 27.95
CA ASP A 11 -5.31 -4.83 27.63
C ASP A 11 -5.21 -3.37 27.16
N ILE A 12 -5.48 -3.17 25.88
CA ILE A 12 -5.51 -1.84 25.24
C ILE A 12 -6.94 -1.30 25.35
N GLY A 13 -7.26 -0.71 26.51
CA GLY A 13 -8.55 -0.08 26.76
C GLY A 13 -8.71 1.27 26.08
N GLN A 14 -9.89 1.89 26.20
CA GLN A 14 -10.16 3.24 25.66
C GLN A 14 -9.57 4.37 26.52
N ALA A 15 -9.28 4.12 27.80
CA ALA A 15 -8.79 5.13 28.74
C ALA A 15 -7.32 4.92 29.15
N ALA A 16 -6.83 3.68 29.10
CA ALA A 16 -5.47 3.33 29.47
C ALA A 16 -5.04 2.02 28.81
N LEU A 17 -3.74 1.87 28.60
CA LEU A 17 -3.07 0.59 28.39
C LEU A 17 -2.74 -0.02 29.75
N LYS A 18 -3.12 -1.28 29.94
CA LYS A 18 -2.90 -2.04 31.19
C LYS A 18 -2.15 -3.31 30.86
N ALA A 19 -1.04 -3.56 31.53
CA ALA A 19 -0.24 -4.75 31.32
C ALA A 19 0.06 -5.44 32.65
N LEU A 20 -0.02 -6.77 32.67
CA LEU A 20 0.33 -7.59 33.84
C LEU A 20 1.23 -8.75 33.40
N LYS A 21 2.39 -8.89 34.04
CA LYS A 21 3.32 -10.00 33.81
C LYS A 21 3.08 -11.09 34.84
N LEU A 22 2.60 -12.24 34.38
CA LEU A 22 2.33 -13.39 35.22
C LEU A 22 3.31 -14.53 34.96
N VAL A 23 3.67 -15.22 36.03
CA VAL A 23 4.35 -16.51 36.01
C VAL A 23 3.56 -17.53 36.84
N PRO A 24 3.71 -18.84 36.58
CA PRO A 24 3.15 -19.86 37.46
C PRO A 24 3.63 -19.67 38.90
N GLY A 25 2.71 -19.76 39.85
CA GLY A 25 3.04 -19.64 41.26
C GLY A 25 3.73 -20.87 41.84
N PRO A 26 4.12 -20.81 43.13
CA PRO A 26 4.76 -21.91 43.84
C PRO A 26 3.82 -23.13 43.97
N THR A 27 2.50 -22.88 44.00
CA THR A 27 1.49 -23.94 43.94
C THR A 27 0.77 -23.95 42.59
N PRO A 28 0.22 -25.10 42.15
CA PRO A 28 -0.59 -25.18 40.93
C PRO A 28 -1.85 -24.30 40.94
N GLU A 29 -2.20 -23.80 42.12
CA GLU A 29 -3.41 -23.06 42.42
C GLU A 29 -3.22 -21.54 42.47
N GLN A 30 -1.99 -21.07 42.32
CA GLN A 30 -1.61 -19.67 42.39
C GLN A 30 -0.80 -19.24 41.16
N VAL A 31 -0.80 -17.93 40.91
CA VAL A 31 0.07 -17.26 39.92
C VAL A 31 0.75 -16.07 40.59
N VAL A 32 1.95 -15.75 40.16
CA VAL A 32 2.73 -14.62 40.72
C VAL A 32 2.76 -13.49 39.69
N ALA A 33 2.41 -12.28 40.11
CA ALA A 33 2.67 -11.06 39.35
C ALA A 33 4.11 -10.59 39.60
N GLU A 34 4.92 -10.62 38.54
CA GLU A 34 6.30 -10.11 38.60
C GLU A 34 6.39 -8.62 38.27
N ALA A 35 5.50 -8.12 37.41
CA ALA A 35 5.49 -6.73 36.97
C ALA A 35 4.09 -6.32 36.49
N PHE A 36 3.81 -5.03 36.53
CA PHE A 36 2.62 -4.43 35.93
C PHE A 36 2.96 -3.09 35.30
N ASP A 37 2.13 -2.63 34.37
CA ASP A 37 2.18 -1.27 33.87
C ASP A 37 0.75 -0.72 33.70
N TYR A 38 0.59 0.56 34.02
CA TYR A 38 -0.65 1.30 33.85
C TYR A 38 -0.31 2.64 33.20
N ILE A 39 -0.69 2.78 31.93
CA ILE A 39 -0.41 3.95 31.12
C ILE A 39 -1.74 4.58 30.74
N GLU A 40 -2.15 5.60 31.50
CA GLU A 40 -3.36 6.38 31.19
C GLU A 40 -3.11 7.28 29.99
N TYR A 41 -4.03 7.28 29.04
CA TYR A 41 -3.94 8.17 27.89
C TYR A 41 -4.27 9.61 28.32
N PRO A 42 -3.58 10.62 27.76
CA PRO A 42 -3.92 12.03 27.97
C PRO A 42 -5.38 12.37 27.63
N LYS A 43 -5.97 11.65 26.68
CA LYS A 43 -7.39 11.73 26.30
C LYS A 43 -7.95 10.33 26.12
N ILE A 44 -9.25 10.16 26.40
CA ILE A 44 -9.95 8.90 26.10
C ILE A 44 -9.99 8.76 24.57
N LEU A 45 -9.62 7.58 24.06
CA LEU A 45 -9.44 7.33 22.63
C LEU A 45 -10.72 7.53 21.80
N SER A 46 -11.90 7.42 22.42
CA SER A 46 -13.20 7.65 21.76
C SER A 46 -13.65 9.11 21.74
N GLN A 47 -12.82 10.06 22.19
CA GLN A 47 -13.09 11.49 22.04
C GLN A 47 -12.87 11.92 20.57
N PRO A 48 -13.71 12.80 19.99
CA PRO A 48 -13.58 13.20 18.58
C PRO A 48 -12.27 13.91 18.22
N ASP A 49 -11.59 14.50 19.20
CA ASP A 49 -10.32 15.22 19.07
C ASP A 49 -9.10 14.41 19.56
N ALA A 50 -9.29 13.10 19.79
CA ALA A 50 -8.22 12.17 20.12
C ALA A 50 -7.71 11.48 18.85
N ASP A 51 -6.40 11.56 18.60
CA ASP A 51 -5.73 10.70 17.62
C ASP A 51 -5.44 9.36 18.29
N SER A 52 -6.34 8.39 18.08
CA SER A 52 -6.27 7.11 18.79
C SER A 52 -5.05 6.28 18.41
N GLU A 53 -4.59 6.36 17.15
CA GLU A 53 -3.40 5.64 16.69
C GLU A 53 -2.13 6.21 17.31
N GLU A 54 -2.00 7.54 17.36
CA GLU A 54 -0.85 8.20 17.99
C GLU A 54 -0.78 7.90 19.49
N LEU A 55 -1.89 8.03 20.22
CA LEU A 55 -1.93 7.80 21.66
C LEU A 55 -1.63 6.35 22.05
N VAL A 56 -2.14 5.37 21.29
CA VAL A 56 -1.82 3.95 21.51
C VAL A 56 -0.35 3.67 21.21
N ARG A 57 0.20 4.24 20.13
CA ARG A 57 1.62 4.09 19.78
C ARG A 57 2.54 4.66 20.86
N GLU A 58 2.23 5.84 21.40
CA GLU A 58 3.01 6.46 22.50
C GLU A 58 2.96 5.63 23.78
N ALA A 59 1.78 5.08 24.12
CA ALA A 59 1.66 4.20 25.27
C ALA A 59 2.41 2.88 25.08
N LEU A 60 2.38 2.28 23.89
CA LEU A 60 3.15 1.08 23.57
C LEU A 60 4.65 1.34 23.61
N ALA A 61 5.12 2.49 23.10
CA ALA A 61 6.52 2.88 23.20
C ALA A 61 6.96 3.02 24.67
N THR A 62 6.14 3.71 25.48
CA THR A 62 6.38 3.85 26.93
C THR A 62 6.41 2.49 27.63
N PHE A 63 5.51 1.57 27.24
CA PHE A 63 5.48 0.21 27.78
C PHE A 63 6.74 -0.58 27.41
N THR A 64 7.19 -0.54 26.15
CA THR A 64 8.40 -1.24 25.70
C THR A 64 9.69 -0.63 26.25
N ASP A 65 9.70 0.66 26.58
CA ASP A 65 10.84 1.31 27.21
C ASP A 65 10.99 0.90 28.69
N ARG A 66 9.87 0.64 29.37
CA ARG A 66 9.84 0.25 30.78
C ARG A 66 10.02 -1.25 31.01
N ASN A 67 9.70 -2.09 30.03
CA ASN A 67 9.57 -3.53 30.22
C ASN A 67 10.33 -4.34 29.16
N ASP A 68 10.98 -5.43 29.58
CA ASP A 68 11.55 -6.42 28.64
C ASP A 68 10.53 -7.52 28.35
N LEU A 69 10.28 -7.76 27.06
CA LEU A 69 9.38 -8.79 26.56
C LEU A 69 10.13 -10.04 26.09
N LYS A 70 11.48 -10.02 26.08
CA LYS A 70 12.27 -11.16 25.62
C LYS A 70 11.98 -12.41 26.44
N GLY A 71 11.77 -13.50 25.74
CA GLY A 71 11.51 -14.78 26.39
C GLY A 71 10.19 -14.80 27.17
N CYS A 72 9.27 -13.87 26.94
CA CYS A 72 7.91 -13.90 27.46
C CYS A 72 6.93 -14.19 26.32
N LYS A 73 5.78 -14.79 26.63
CA LYS A 73 4.62 -14.80 25.73
C LYS A 73 3.85 -13.50 25.87
N VAL A 74 3.22 -13.04 24.81
CA VAL A 74 2.36 -11.85 24.84
C VAL A 74 0.92 -12.24 24.53
N ALA A 75 0.02 -11.93 25.45
CA ALA A 75 -1.41 -12.13 25.27
C ALA A 75 -2.10 -10.77 25.19
N ILE A 76 -3.03 -10.60 24.24
CA ILE A 76 -3.85 -9.38 24.13
C ILE A 76 -5.34 -9.67 24.22
N ALA A 77 -6.08 -8.70 24.77
CA ALA A 77 -7.53 -8.70 24.76
C ALA A 77 -8.09 -7.92 23.56
N VAL A 78 -9.18 -8.41 22.98
CA VAL A 78 -9.98 -7.70 21.96
C VAL A 78 -11.41 -7.46 22.46
N PRO A 79 -12.08 -6.37 22.07
CA PRO A 79 -13.43 -6.05 22.54
C PRO A 79 -14.45 -7.15 22.23
N GLY A 80 -15.24 -7.55 23.23
CA GLY A 80 -16.22 -8.64 23.09
C GLY A 80 -17.36 -8.38 22.10
N GLN A 81 -17.73 -7.10 21.92
CA GLN A 81 -18.80 -6.66 20.99
C GLN A 81 -18.60 -7.07 19.53
N ALA A 82 -17.35 -7.30 19.11
CA ALA A 82 -16.99 -7.67 17.75
C ALA A 82 -16.93 -9.20 17.54
N GLY A 83 -17.08 -9.97 18.62
CA GLY A 83 -16.96 -11.42 18.62
C GLY A 83 -18.29 -12.14 18.84
N LEU A 84 -18.37 -13.36 18.32
CA LEU A 84 -19.46 -14.29 18.52
C LEU A 84 -19.02 -15.37 19.51
N VAL A 85 -19.84 -15.62 20.52
CA VAL A 85 -19.71 -16.76 21.43
C VAL A 85 -21.01 -17.53 21.44
N LYS A 86 -20.97 -18.81 21.08
CA LYS A 86 -22.16 -19.66 21.01
C LYS A 86 -21.87 -21.05 21.53
N PHE A 87 -22.69 -21.52 22.45
CA PHE A 87 -22.64 -22.90 22.94
C PHE A 87 -23.61 -23.75 22.13
N ILE A 88 -23.11 -24.85 21.59
CA ILE A 88 -23.90 -25.82 20.83
C ILE A 88 -23.73 -27.20 21.46
N LYS A 89 -24.81 -27.99 21.43
CA LYS A 89 -24.77 -29.39 21.81
C LYS A 89 -24.56 -30.20 20.55
N LEU A 90 -23.50 -30.99 20.52
CA LEU A 90 -23.24 -31.89 19.41
C LEU A 90 -24.11 -33.15 19.55
N PRO A 91 -24.53 -33.76 18.44
CA PRO A 91 -25.09 -35.10 18.48
C PRO A 91 -24.06 -36.09 19.08
N PRO A 92 -24.49 -37.22 19.65
CA PRO A 92 -23.58 -38.24 20.15
C PRO A 92 -22.64 -38.72 19.03
N VAL A 93 -21.34 -38.51 19.20
CA VAL A 93 -20.31 -38.81 18.18
C VAL A 93 -19.05 -39.31 18.86
N GLU A 94 -18.26 -40.11 18.14
CA GLU A 94 -16.93 -40.54 18.59
C GLU A 94 -16.03 -39.31 18.82
N LYS A 95 -15.22 -39.33 19.89
CA LYS A 95 -14.32 -38.21 20.26
C LYS A 95 -13.42 -37.75 19.10
N LYS A 96 -12.94 -38.69 18.28
CA LYS A 96 -12.10 -38.43 17.10
C LYS A 96 -12.81 -37.66 15.98
N ARG A 97 -14.14 -37.76 15.91
CA ARG A 97 -14.98 -37.12 14.88
C ARG A 97 -15.51 -35.75 15.31
N ILE A 98 -15.34 -35.37 16.58
CA ILE A 98 -15.75 -34.06 17.12
C ILE A 98 -15.21 -32.90 16.25
N PRO A 99 -13.92 -32.84 15.85
CA PRO A 99 -13.40 -31.71 15.08
C PRO A 99 -14.11 -31.49 13.73
N ASP A 100 -14.42 -32.58 13.02
CA ASP A 100 -15.09 -32.53 11.71
C ASP A 100 -16.53 -32.04 11.83
N ILE A 101 -17.22 -32.47 12.88
CA ILE A 101 -18.62 -32.12 13.12
C ILE A 101 -18.74 -30.70 13.65
N VAL A 102 -17.83 -30.30 14.54
CA VAL A 102 -17.71 -28.90 14.98
C VAL A 102 -17.47 -27.97 13.79
N LYS A 103 -16.64 -28.36 12.82
CA LYS A 103 -16.42 -27.57 11.60
C LYS A 103 -17.68 -27.45 10.74
N PHE A 104 -18.49 -28.50 10.66
CA PHE A 104 -19.78 -28.47 9.97
C PHE A 104 -20.80 -27.57 10.67
N GLU A 105 -20.92 -27.70 11.99
CA GLU A 105 -21.78 -26.85 12.81
C GLU A 105 -21.32 -25.38 12.77
N ALA A 106 -20.02 -25.11 12.92
CA ALA A 106 -19.47 -23.76 12.86
C ALA A 106 -19.87 -23.02 11.57
N LYS A 107 -19.90 -23.71 10.42
CA LYS A 107 -20.34 -23.14 9.14
C LYS A 107 -21.81 -22.69 9.14
N GLN A 108 -22.67 -23.34 9.92
CA GLN A 108 -24.09 -22.98 10.04
C GLN A 108 -24.33 -21.92 11.12
N GLN A 109 -23.55 -21.97 12.19
CA GLN A 109 -23.76 -21.14 13.37
C GLN A 109 -23.08 -19.76 13.27
N ILE A 110 -21.98 -19.66 12.51
CA ILE A 110 -21.28 -18.39 12.28
C ILE A 110 -21.93 -17.69 11.08
N PRO A 111 -22.45 -16.46 11.25
CA PRO A 111 -23.19 -15.74 10.20
C PRO A 111 -22.28 -15.11 9.12
N PHE A 112 -21.04 -15.57 9.01
CA PHE A 112 -20.01 -15.07 8.09
C PHE A 112 -19.25 -16.25 7.48
N ALA A 113 -18.59 -16.01 6.35
CA ALA A 113 -17.76 -17.03 5.71
C ALA A 113 -16.54 -17.37 6.59
N LEU A 114 -16.21 -18.67 6.73
CA LEU A 114 -15.17 -19.16 7.65
C LEU A 114 -13.76 -18.66 7.30
N ASP A 115 -13.53 -18.18 6.09
CA ASP A 115 -12.29 -17.56 5.61
C ASP A 115 -12.13 -16.11 6.07
N GLU A 116 -13.24 -15.37 6.20
CA GLU A 116 -13.27 -13.98 6.69
C GLU A 116 -13.19 -13.85 8.22
N VAL A 117 -13.36 -14.95 8.94
CA VAL A 117 -13.30 -15.00 10.40
C VAL A 117 -12.16 -15.87 10.91
N VAL A 118 -11.62 -15.51 12.06
CA VAL A 118 -10.83 -16.44 12.87
C VAL A 118 -11.75 -17.01 13.92
N TRP A 119 -11.74 -18.32 14.07
CA TRP A 119 -12.60 -19.00 15.03
C TRP A 119 -11.83 -20.12 15.72
N ALA A 120 -12.24 -20.39 16.95
CA ALA A 120 -11.75 -21.47 17.79
C ALA A 120 -12.95 -22.15 18.46
N TYR A 121 -12.76 -23.37 18.91
CA TYR A 121 -13.75 -24.09 19.69
C TYR A 121 -13.12 -24.72 20.91
N GLN A 122 -13.95 -24.95 21.93
CA GLN A 122 -13.55 -25.68 23.12
C GLN A 122 -14.74 -26.48 23.66
N GLN A 123 -14.49 -27.74 24.02
CA GLN A 123 -15.47 -28.58 24.70
C GLN A 123 -15.69 -28.08 26.13
N ILE A 124 -16.95 -28.03 26.55
CA ILE A 124 -17.39 -27.55 27.86
C ILE A 124 -17.96 -28.73 28.63
N GLY A 125 -17.50 -28.94 29.87
CA GLY A 125 -18.12 -29.87 30.79
C GLY A 125 -17.57 -31.31 30.82
N ASP A 126 -16.34 -31.56 30.36
CA ASP A 126 -15.62 -32.78 30.75
C ASP A 126 -14.88 -32.51 32.07
N ASP A 127 -15.49 -32.94 33.18
CA ASP A 127 -14.71 -33.49 34.28
C ASP A 127 -14.11 -34.82 33.79
N ASP A 128 -12.92 -35.17 34.26
CA ASP A 128 -12.12 -36.35 33.91
C ASP A 128 -12.86 -37.70 34.12
N ASP A 129 -13.87 -38.00 33.30
CA ASP A 129 -14.38 -39.35 33.18
C ASP A 129 -13.51 -40.08 32.12
N GLU A 130 -12.76 -41.06 32.61
CA GLU A 130 -11.95 -42.06 31.88
C GLU A 130 -12.82 -42.93 30.95
N THR A 131 -13.57 -42.30 30.06
CA THR A 131 -14.40 -42.98 29.07
C THR A 131 -13.59 -43.14 27.79
N GLY A 132 -13.38 -44.40 27.38
CA GLY A 132 -12.51 -44.78 26.26
C GLY A 132 -12.84 -44.07 24.94
N ASP A 133 -11.86 -44.02 24.04
CA ASP A 133 -11.89 -43.28 22.76
C ASP A 133 -13.07 -43.64 21.82
N ASP A 134 -13.77 -44.74 22.09
CA ASP A 134 -14.80 -45.34 21.23
C ASP A 134 -16.25 -45.11 21.72
N GLU A 135 -16.47 -44.31 22.77
CA GLU A 135 -17.82 -44.05 23.32
C GLU A 135 -18.45 -42.77 22.76
N PHE A 136 -19.73 -42.86 22.37
CA PHE A 136 -20.50 -41.74 21.83
C PHE A 136 -20.94 -40.80 22.94
N MET A 137 -20.32 -39.62 23.03
CA MET A 137 -20.64 -38.62 24.06
C MET A 137 -21.42 -37.44 23.49
N MET A 138 -22.42 -36.96 24.22
CA MET A 138 -23.07 -35.67 23.93
C MET A 138 -22.20 -34.54 24.47
N ALA A 139 -21.24 -34.09 23.65
CA ALA A 139 -20.38 -32.97 23.99
C ALA A 139 -21.08 -31.62 23.80
N GLU A 140 -21.01 -30.74 24.80
CA GLU A 140 -21.31 -29.31 24.64
C GLU A 140 -20.03 -28.60 24.19
N VAL A 141 -20.10 -27.81 23.13
CA VAL A 141 -18.94 -27.09 22.57
C VAL A 141 -19.23 -25.60 22.49
N GLY A 142 -18.30 -24.80 23.01
CA GLY A 142 -18.28 -23.36 22.80
C GLY A 142 -17.58 -23.01 21.50
N LEU A 143 -18.27 -22.29 20.61
CA LEU A 143 -17.73 -21.67 19.41
C LEU A 143 -17.42 -20.21 19.69
N PHE A 144 -16.21 -19.79 19.33
CA PHE A 144 -15.70 -18.43 19.51
C PHE A 144 -15.20 -17.94 18.16
N ALA A 145 -15.74 -16.83 17.66
CA ALA A 145 -15.37 -16.32 16.34
C ALA A 145 -15.28 -14.80 16.31
N MET A 146 -14.37 -14.24 15.52
CA MET A 146 -14.25 -12.81 15.28
C MET A 146 -13.77 -12.56 13.84
N LYS A 147 -14.20 -11.45 13.24
CA LYS A 147 -13.74 -11.06 11.91
C LYS A 147 -12.23 -10.83 11.89
N ARG A 148 -11.56 -11.35 10.86
CA ARG A 148 -10.11 -11.27 10.72
C ARG A 148 -9.59 -9.82 10.72
N ASP A 149 -10.32 -8.90 10.09
CA ASP A 149 -9.99 -7.46 10.08
C ASP A 149 -9.94 -6.86 11.51
N GLN A 150 -10.88 -7.22 12.38
CA GLN A 150 -10.91 -6.72 13.76
C GLN A 150 -9.69 -7.19 14.56
N ILE A 151 -9.30 -8.46 14.40
CA ILE A 151 -8.10 -9.00 15.03
C ILE A 151 -6.84 -8.34 14.47
N ASN A 152 -6.75 -8.16 13.15
CA ASN A 152 -5.60 -7.51 12.52
C ASN A 152 -5.44 -6.06 12.97
N ARG A 153 -6.53 -5.29 13.10
CA ARG A 153 -6.52 -3.92 13.65
C ARG A 153 -6.01 -3.88 15.09
N ALA A 154 -6.36 -4.88 15.91
CA ALA A 154 -5.89 -4.97 17.28
C ALA A 154 -4.40 -5.36 17.36
N ILE A 155 -3.91 -6.25 16.49
CA ILE A 155 -2.52 -6.69 16.47
C ILE A 155 -1.58 -5.64 15.85
N LEU A 156 -2.05 -4.88 14.87
CA LEU A 156 -1.21 -3.97 14.07
C LEU A 156 -0.37 -2.99 14.92
N PRO A 157 -0.91 -2.28 15.92
CA PRO A 157 -0.10 -1.38 16.77
C PRO A 157 1.01 -2.12 17.52
N LEU A 158 0.75 -3.34 18.00
CA LEU A 158 1.75 -4.16 18.68
C LEU A 158 2.83 -4.63 17.71
N ALA A 159 2.44 -5.06 16.50
CA ALA A 159 3.39 -5.46 15.46
C ALA A 159 4.31 -4.31 15.04
N VAL A 160 3.78 -3.09 14.91
CA VAL A 160 4.57 -1.88 14.62
C VAL A 160 5.52 -1.54 15.77
N ALA A 161 5.11 -1.78 17.02
CA ALA A 161 5.96 -1.65 18.20
C ALA A 161 6.99 -2.80 18.37
N GLY A 162 7.05 -3.76 17.43
CA GLY A 162 7.96 -4.91 17.51
C GLY A 162 7.55 -5.98 18.52
N ILE A 163 6.30 -5.93 19.00
CA ILE A 163 5.74 -6.88 19.98
C ILE A 163 5.08 -8.03 19.23
N GLU A 164 5.53 -9.26 19.49
CA GLU A 164 4.98 -10.47 18.89
C GLU A 164 3.85 -11.07 19.74
N VAL A 165 2.59 -10.82 19.37
CA VAL A 165 1.38 -11.35 20.05
C VAL A 165 1.19 -12.86 19.88
N ASP A 166 1.22 -13.65 20.94
CA ASP A 166 1.03 -15.11 20.94
C ASP A 166 -0.42 -15.55 21.17
N ILE A 167 -1.17 -14.78 21.96
CA ILE A 167 -2.56 -15.10 22.31
C ILE A 167 -3.44 -13.90 22.04
N VAL A 168 -4.53 -14.10 21.31
CA VAL A 168 -5.59 -13.12 21.13
C VAL A 168 -6.87 -13.70 21.70
N GLN A 169 -7.47 -13.00 22.66
CA GLN A 169 -8.69 -13.44 23.33
C GLN A 169 -9.70 -12.30 23.47
N MET A 170 -10.99 -12.63 23.46
CA MET A 170 -12.05 -11.65 23.75
C MET A 170 -12.06 -11.27 25.23
N ALA A 171 -12.21 -9.98 25.53
CA ALA A 171 -12.22 -9.46 26.90
C ALA A 171 -13.24 -10.17 27.83
N PRO A 172 -14.49 -10.46 27.41
CA PRO A 172 -15.43 -11.24 28.25
C PRO A 172 -14.94 -12.65 28.61
N ILE A 173 -14.18 -13.30 27.72
CA ILE A 173 -13.63 -14.64 27.96
C ILE A 173 -12.45 -14.57 28.91
N ALA A 174 -11.61 -13.53 28.79
CA ALA A 174 -10.59 -13.23 29.78
C ALA A 174 -11.24 -12.97 31.16
N LEU A 175 -12.33 -12.21 31.25
CA LEU A 175 -13.07 -11.98 32.50
C LEU A 175 -13.65 -13.27 33.09
N TYR A 176 -14.17 -14.16 32.25
CA TYR A 176 -14.57 -15.51 32.68
C TYR A 176 -13.39 -16.28 33.27
N ASN A 177 -12.22 -16.27 32.61
CA ASN A 177 -11.03 -16.95 33.11
C ASN A 177 -10.58 -16.39 34.46
N PHE A 178 -10.67 -15.07 34.65
CA PHE A 178 -10.42 -14.43 35.94
C PHE A 178 -11.37 -14.97 37.01
N ILE A 179 -12.70 -14.84 36.84
CA ILE A 179 -13.63 -15.19 37.92
C ILE A 179 -13.66 -16.68 38.20
N ALA A 180 -13.60 -17.50 37.15
CA ALA A 180 -13.63 -18.95 37.28
C ALA A 180 -12.41 -19.43 38.06
N TYR A 181 -11.22 -18.91 37.73
CA TYR A 181 -9.98 -19.25 38.42
C TYR A 181 -9.91 -18.68 39.84
N ASP A 182 -10.08 -17.36 39.99
CA ASP A 182 -9.72 -16.63 41.21
C ASP A 182 -10.78 -16.73 42.32
N GLN A 183 -12.06 -16.68 41.94
CA GLN A 183 -13.17 -16.47 42.89
C GLN A 183 -14.09 -17.68 43.04
N ILE A 184 -14.29 -18.45 41.96
CA ILE A 184 -15.23 -19.60 41.96
C ILE A 184 -14.52 -20.92 42.24
N LYS A 185 -13.34 -21.17 41.64
CA LYS A 185 -12.61 -22.43 41.81
C LYS A 185 -12.30 -22.68 43.29
N GLY A 186 -12.71 -23.85 43.78
CA GLY A 186 -12.52 -24.25 45.18
C GLY A 186 -13.49 -23.62 46.17
N SER A 187 -14.45 -22.78 45.73
CA SER A 187 -15.44 -22.15 46.62
C SER A 187 -16.54 -23.11 47.10
N GLY A 188 -16.70 -24.27 46.45
CA GLY A 188 -17.75 -25.26 46.76
C GLY A 188 -19.18 -24.85 46.38
N SER A 189 -19.40 -23.63 45.90
CA SER A 189 -20.71 -23.14 45.45
C SER A 189 -20.91 -23.43 43.96
N LYS A 190 -22.12 -23.86 43.60
CA LYS A 190 -22.58 -24.00 42.20
C LYS A 190 -23.44 -22.81 41.76
N ASP A 191 -23.49 -21.75 42.57
CA ASP A 191 -24.27 -20.57 42.27
C ASP A 191 -23.53 -19.68 41.27
N SER A 192 -24.28 -19.01 40.41
CA SER A 192 -23.74 -18.14 39.38
C SER A 192 -23.33 -16.78 39.94
N VAL A 193 -22.23 -16.23 39.42
CA VAL A 193 -21.76 -14.87 39.69
C VAL A 193 -21.99 -14.02 38.45
N VAL A 194 -22.49 -12.81 38.65
CA VAL A 194 -22.62 -11.79 37.59
C VAL A 194 -21.40 -10.88 37.66
N LEU A 195 -20.67 -10.72 36.56
CA LEU A 195 -19.61 -9.74 36.41
C LEU A 195 -20.12 -8.59 35.56
N ILE A 196 -19.83 -7.38 36.01
CA ILE A 196 -20.14 -6.14 35.29
C ILE A 196 -18.84 -5.36 35.10
N ASP A 197 -18.20 -5.49 33.94
CA ASP A 197 -17.02 -4.70 33.60
C ASP A 197 -17.41 -3.43 32.86
N ILE A 198 -17.39 -2.29 33.58
CA ILE A 198 -17.83 -1.00 33.05
C ILE A 198 -16.63 -0.27 32.44
N GLY A 199 -16.54 -0.35 31.12
CA GLY A 199 -15.56 0.37 30.31
C GLY A 199 -15.92 1.84 30.06
N ALA A 200 -15.18 2.48 29.16
CA ALA A 200 -15.44 3.86 28.76
C ALA A 200 -16.71 3.97 27.90
N ASP A 201 -16.86 3.13 26.88
CA ASP A 201 -17.99 3.23 25.94
C ASP A 201 -19.05 2.14 26.17
N ASN A 202 -18.63 0.93 26.53
CA ASN A 202 -19.52 -0.23 26.70
C ASN A 202 -19.24 -0.94 28.02
N THR A 203 -20.20 -1.78 28.42
CA THR A 203 -20.09 -2.66 29.59
C THR A 203 -20.22 -4.11 29.15
N ASP A 204 -19.27 -4.94 29.55
CA ASP A 204 -19.36 -6.38 29.34
C ASP A 204 -20.01 -7.03 30.56
N LEU A 205 -21.16 -7.69 30.34
CA LEU A 205 -21.88 -8.45 31.35
C LEU A 205 -21.60 -9.94 31.15
N ILE A 206 -21.05 -10.60 32.16
CA ILE A 206 -20.81 -12.04 32.16
C ILE A 206 -21.58 -12.68 33.31
N ILE A 207 -22.22 -13.82 33.07
CA ILE A 207 -22.85 -14.64 34.12
C ILE A 207 -22.30 -16.04 34.00
N THR A 208 -21.72 -16.56 35.09
CA THR A 208 -21.06 -17.86 35.09
C THR A 208 -21.12 -18.56 36.44
N ASP A 209 -21.23 -19.88 36.42
CA ASP A 209 -21.08 -20.79 37.56
C ASP A 209 -19.68 -21.43 37.63
N GLY A 210 -18.74 -20.97 36.80
CA GLY A 210 -17.40 -21.55 36.63
C GLY A 210 -17.32 -22.59 35.51
N THR A 211 -18.43 -23.18 35.07
CA THR A 211 -18.45 -24.19 33.99
C THR A 211 -19.01 -23.61 32.69
N ARG A 212 -20.13 -22.87 32.79
CA ARG A 212 -20.78 -22.22 31.65
C ARG A 212 -20.59 -20.72 31.70
N ILE A 213 -20.57 -20.10 30.53
CA ILE A 213 -20.50 -18.64 30.39
C ILE A 213 -21.68 -18.14 29.56
N TRP A 214 -22.41 -17.17 30.11
CA TRP A 214 -23.33 -16.35 29.36
C TRP A 214 -22.78 -14.94 29.32
N GLN A 215 -22.74 -14.32 28.14
CA GLN A 215 -22.23 -12.97 27.99
C GLN A 215 -23.20 -12.10 27.22
N ARG A 216 -23.23 -10.81 27.55
CA ARG A 216 -23.95 -9.78 26.79
C ARG A 216 -23.19 -8.47 26.90
N ASN A 217 -23.02 -7.80 25.77
CA ASN A 217 -22.53 -6.44 25.76
C ASN A 217 -23.70 -5.47 25.97
N VAL A 218 -23.55 -4.54 26.92
CA VAL A 218 -24.47 -3.43 27.14
C VAL A 218 -23.80 -2.18 26.57
N PRO A 219 -24.41 -1.48 25.60
CA PRO A 219 -23.81 -0.32 24.92
C PRO A 219 -23.92 0.96 25.77
N ILE A 220 -23.59 0.84 27.06
CA ILE A 220 -23.55 1.93 28.04
C ILE A 220 -22.24 1.78 28.81
N GLY A 221 -21.54 2.89 29.00
CA GLY A 221 -20.24 2.95 29.66
C GLY A 221 -20.00 4.30 30.31
N GLY A 222 -18.81 4.50 30.89
CA GLY A 222 -18.44 5.71 31.62
C GLY A 222 -18.63 7.04 30.84
N ASN A 223 -18.46 7.02 29.52
CA ASN A 223 -18.62 8.19 28.65
C ASN A 223 -20.08 8.64 28.52
N HIS A 224 -21.05 7.73 28.70
CA HIS A 224 -22.47 8.08 28.70
C HIS A 224 -22.81 8.96 29.90
N PHE A 225 -22.26 8.64 31.07
CA PHE A 225 -22.36 9.49 32.27
C PHE A 225 -21.69 10.86 32.06
N THR A 226 -20.51 10.88 31.44
CA THR A 226 -19.80 12.14 31.12
C THR A 226 -20.62 12.99 30.16
N ARG A 227 -21.20 12.40 29.10
CA ARG A 227 -22.06 13.10 28.13
C ARG A 227 -23.32 13.66 28.79
N ALA A 228 -23.94 12.93 29.72
CA ALA A 228 -25.09 13.44 30.48
C ALA A 228 -24.72 14.71 31.27
N LEU A 229 -23.56 14.71 31.94
CA LEU A 229 -23.06 15.91 32.64
C LEU A 229 -22.74 17.06 31.67
N THR A 230 -22.16 16.79 30.50
CA THR A 230 -21.92 17.85 29.50
C THR A 230 -23.22 18.51 29.04
N LYS A 231 -24.30 17.73 28.88
CA LYS A 231 -25.60 18.22 28.42
C LYS A 231 -26.31 19.04 29.49
N GLU A 232 -26.43 18.51 30.71
CA GLU A 232 -27.20 19.14 31.79
C GLU A 232 -26.48 20.35 32.40
N LEU A 233 -25.15 20.24 32.60
CA LEU A 233 -24.35 21.30 33.24
C LEU A 233 -23.63 22.21 32.23
N LYS A 234 -23.81 21.97 30.92
CA LYS A 234 -23.19 22.74 29.83
C LYS A 234 -21.66 22.84 29.96
N LEU A 235 -21.03 21.74 30.37
CA LEU A 235 -19.58 21.62 30.56
C LEU A 235 -18.90 21.02 29.34
N THR A 236 -17.62 21.35 29.13
CA THR A 236 -16.75 20.60 28.21
C THR A 236 -16.54 19.17 28.69
N PHE A 237 -16.29 18.22 27.78
CA PHE A 237 -16.08 16.81 28.12
C PHE A 237 -15.01 16.60 29.21
N ALA A 238 -13.84 17.25 29.10
CA ALA A 238 -12.77 17.14 30.10
C ALA A 238 -13.19 17.61 31.51
N LYS A 239 -13.91 18.74 31.60
CA LYS A 239 -14.46 19.25 32.87
C LYS A 239 -15.54 18.32 33.43
N ALA A 240 -16.43 17.80 32.58
CA ALA A 240 -17.46 16.85 32.97
C ALA A 240 -16.84 15.53 33.46
N GLU A 241 -15.79 15.03 32.82
CA GLU A 241 -15.05 13.83 33.23
C GLU A 241 -14.38 14.04 34.60
N HIS A 242 -13.71 15.17 34.78
CA HIS A 242 -13.11 15.53 36.06
C HIS A 242 -14.16 15.64 37.18
N LEU A 243 -15.31 16.24 36.88
CA LEU A 243 -16.43 16.37 37.81
C LEU A 243 -17.05 15.01 38.15
N LYS A 244 -17.21 14.12 37.15
CA LYS A 244 -17.68 12.74 37.33
C LYS A 244 -16.77 11.96 38.26
N ARG A 245 -15.45 11.99 38.01
CA ARG A 245 -14.45 11.29 38.83
C ARG A 245 -14.40 11.81 40.28
N ASN A 246 -14.69 13.09 40.48
CA ASN A 246 -14.66 13.77 41.79
C ASN A 246 -16.05 14.14 42.33
N ALA A 247 -17.10 13.42 41.95
CA ALA A 247 -18.50 13.80 42.23
C ALA A 247 -18.80 14.02 43.73
N THR A 248 -18.14 13.28 44.62
CA THR A 248 -18.31 13.41 46.09
C THR A 248 -17.66 14.64 46.69
N LYS A 249 -16.66 15.22 46.01
CA LYS A 249 -15.92 16.42 46.46
C LYS A 249 -16.46 17.70 45.83
N ALA A 250 -17.43 17.60 44.93
CA ALA A 250 -18.00 18.74 44.24
C ALA A 250 -18.88 19.59 45.17
N PRO A 251 -19.07 20.90 44.88
CA PRO A 251 -19.91 21.79 45.68
C PRO A 251 -21.38 21.33 45.78
N ASP A 252 -21.89 20.68 44.74
CA ASP A 252 -23.25 20.11 44.73
C ASP A 252 -23.26 18.67 44.16
N PRO A 253 -23.03 17.66 45.02
CA PRO A 253 -23.09 16.26 44.61
C PRO A 253 -24.49 15.80 44.18
N ARG A 254 -25.56 16.45 44.69
CA ARG A 254 -26.96 16.08 44.37
C ARG A 254 -27.33 16.50 42.95
N ALA A 255 -26.91 17.68 42.51
CA ALA A 255 -27.10 18.10 41.12
C ALA A 255 -26.39 17.17 40.14
N ILE A 256 -25.15 16.76 40.44
CA ILE A 256 -24.37 15.83 39.61
C ILE A 256 -25.08 14.49 39.49
N PHE A 257 -25.56 13.93 40.61
CA PHE A 257 -26.29 12.66 40.59
C PHE A 257 -27.61 12.78 39.83
N THR A 258 -28.33 13.90 39.97
CA THR A 258 -29.58 14.17 39.26
C THR A 258 -29.35 14.25 37.74
N ALA A 259 -28.30 14.93 37.30
CA ALA A 259 -27.91 15.02 35.89
C ALA A 259 -27.57 13.66 35.27
N MET A 260 -27.01 12.72 36.05
CA MET A 260 -26.68 11.37 35.59
C MET A 260 -27.81 10.35 35.76
N ARG A 261 -28.90 10.70 36.44
CA ARG A 261 -29.95 9.76 36.86
C ARG A 261 -30.59 8.98 35.70
N GLY A 262 -30.79 9.64 34.56
CA GLY A 262 -31.29 8.97 33.35
C GLY A 262 -30.40 7.80 32.94
N VAL A 263 -29.08 8.03 32.86
CA VAL A 263 -28.10 6.99 32.49
C VAL A 263 -28.04 5.88 33.53
N PHE A 264 -28.15 6.20 34.83
CA PHE A 264 -28.24 5.18 35.88
C PHE A 264 -29.45 4.26 35.70
N ASN A 265 -30.63 4.83 35.41
CA ASN A 265 -31.86 4.07 35.18
C ASN A 265 -31.75 3.18 33.95
N ASP A 266 -31.26 3.73 32.83
CA ASP A 266 -31.09 2.99 31.58
C ASP A 266 -30.12 1.83 31.75
N PHE A 267 -28.97 2.08 32.39
CA PHE A 267 -27.96 1.06 32.68
C PHE A 267 -28.53 -0.06 33.55
N THR A 268 -29.21 0.30 34.64
CA THR A 268 -29.77 -0.68 35.57
C THR A 268 -30.89 -1.50 34.93
N SER A 269 -31.71 -0.88 34.09
CA SER A 269 -32.74 -1.56 33.29
C SER A 269 -32.13 -2.62 32.37
N GLU A 270 -31.04 -2.29 31.68
CA GLU A 270 -30.33 -3.23 30.82
C GLU A 270 -29.68 -4.39 31.59
N VAL A 271 -29.10 -4.12 32.77
CA VAL A 271 -28.56 -5.17 33.65
C VAL A 271 -29.69 -6.08 34.15
N ASN A 272 -30.81 -5.52 34.63
CA ASN A 272 -31.97 -6.30 35.07
C ASN A 272 -32.56 -7.16 33.94
N ARG A 273 -32.68 -6.62 32.73
CA ARG A 273 -33.15 -7.36 31.55
C ARG A 273 -32.24 -8.54 31.22
N SER A 274 -30.94 -8.35 31.35
CA SER A 274 -29.92 -9.38 31.10
C SER A 274 -30.01 -10.51 32.12
N ILE A 275 -30.07 -10.15 33.41
CA ILE A 275 -30.24 -11.10 34.51
C ILE A 275 -31.56 -11.87 34.35
N GLY A 276 -32.67 -11.17 34.05
CA GLY A 276 -33.97 -11.79 33.83
C GLY A 276 -33.99 -12.76 32.66
N PHE A 277 -33.34 -12.41 31.54
CA PHE A 277 -33.21 -13.31 30.39
C PHE A 277 -32.42 -14.58 30.75
N TYR A 278 -31.25 -14.43 31.40
CA TYR A 278 -30.45 -15.55 31.86
C TYR A 278 -31.25 -16.49 32.79
N SER A 279 -31.91 -15.93 33.81
CA SER A 279 -32.72 -16.70 34.76
C SER A 279 -33.90 -17.41 34.10
N SER A 280 -34.44 -16.88 33.00
CA SER A 280 -35.54 -17.53 32.27
C SER A 280 -35.12 -18.77 31.47
N ILE A 281 -33.87 -18.78 30.98
CA ILE A 281 -33.27 -19.90 30.25
C ILE A 281 -32.67 -20.92 31.21
N ASN A 282 -32.04 -20.45 32.30
CA ASN A 282 -31.36 -21.28 33.29
C ASN A 282 -32.12 -21.28 34.63
N ARG A 283 -33.33 -21.85 34.63
CA ARG A 283 -34.26 -21.81 35.78
C ARG A 283 -33.72 -22.42 37.08
N SER A 284 -32.72 -23.30 37.00
CA SER A 284 -32.10 -23.95 38.15
C SER A 284 -30.94 -23.15 38.76
N SER A 285 -30.42 -22.14 38.05
CA SER A 285 -29.25 -21.38 38.47
C SER A 285 -29.64 -20.23 39.39
N LYS A 286 -29.04 -20.17 40.57
CA LYS A 286 -29.20 -19.04 41.50
C LYS A 286 -28.05 -18.07 41.30
N ILE A 287 -28.34 -16.77 41.29
CA ILE A 287 -27.31 -15.73 41.29
C ILE A 287 -26.94 -15.45 42.75
N ARG A 288 -25.66 -15.62 43.08
CA ARG A 288 -25.14 -15.39 44.43
C ARG A 288 -24.83 -13.92 44.67
N LYS A 289 -24.07 -13.31 43.75
CA LYS A 289 -23.60 -11.93 43.86
C LYS A 289 -23.28 -11.32 42.50
N VAL A 290 -23.17 -10.00 42.49
CA VAL A 290 -22.75 -9.18 41.37
C VAL A 290 -21.40 -8.55 41.70
N VAL A 291 -20.39 -8.78 40.87
CA VAL A 291 -19.04 -8.23 41.02
C VAL A 291 -18.85 -7.10 40.01
N GLY A 292 -18.62 -5.89 40.51
CA GLY A 292 -18.34 -4.71 39.70
C GLY A 292 -16.86 -4.55 39.37
N LEU A 293 -16.56 -4.40 38.08
CA LEU A 293 -15.22 -4.30 37.51
C LEU A 293 -15.11 -3.06 36.61
N GLY A 294 -13.88 -2.74 36.21
CA GLY A 294 -13.59 -1.62 35.33
C GLY A 294 -13.57 -0.27 36.04
N ASN A 295 -12.95 0.71 35.38
CA ASN A 295 -12.82 2.06 35.95
C ASN A 295 -14.16 2.80 36.02
N GLY A 296 -15.17 2.42 35.22
CA GLY A 296 -16.51 2.98 35.30
C GLY A 296 -17.24 2.61 36.59
N PHE A 297 -16.91 1.47 37.21
CA PHE A 297 -17.52 1.05 38.48
C PHE A 297 -17.06 1.88 39.69
N LYS A 298 -15.96 2.65 39.55
CA LYS A 298 -15.51 3.61 40.57
C LYS A 298 -16.45 4.82 40.73
N LEU A 299 -17.47 4.95 39.88
CA LEU A 299 -18.42 6.06 39.94
C LEU A 299 -19.12 6.08 41.32
N PRO A 300 -19.01 7.18 42.09
CA PRO A 300 -19.61 7.24 43.42
C PRO A 300 -21.13 7.03 43.39
N GLY A 301 -21.62 6.16 44.27
CA GLY A 301 -23.05 5.85 44.39
C GLY A 301 -23.55 4.76 43.45
N LEU A 302 -22.79 4.35 42.43
CA LEU A 302 -23.22 3.33 41.47
C LEU A 302 -23.44 1.96 42.13
N GLN A 303 -22.54 1.51 42.99
CA GLN A 303 -22.68 0.24 43.71
C GLN A 303 -24.00 0.19 44.51
N LYS A 304 -24.27 1.21 45.33
CA LYS A 304 -25.51 1.32 46.13
C LYS A 304 -26.75 1.39 45.23
N PHE A 305 -26.66 2.13 44.12
CA PHE A 305 -27.76 2.26 43.18
C PHE A 305 -28.12 0.92 42.52
N LEU A 306 -27.12 0.16 42.07
CA LEU A 306 -27.33 -1.18 41.53
C LEU A 306 -27.88 -2.13 42.59
N GLN A 307 -27.31 -2.14 43.80
CA GLN A 307 -27.78 -3.01 44.88
C GLN A 307 -29.26 -2.80 45.22
N GLN A 308 -29.71 -1.53 45.29
CA GLN A 308 -31.11 -1.19 45.57
C GLN A 308 -32.08 -1.61 44.46
N ASN A 309 -31.67 -1.53 43.19
CA ASN A 309 -32.55 -1.78 42.05
C ASN A 309 -32.48 -3.21 41.51
N LEU A 310 -31.37 -3.93 41.72
CA LEU A 310 -31.21 -5.32 41.32
C LEU A 310 -31.70 -6.30 42.39
N SER A 311 -31.83 -5.86 43.65
CA SER A 311 -32.10 -6.74 44.81
C SER A 311 -31.09 -7.89 44.93
N GLN A 312 -29.85 -7.63 44.52
CA GLN A 312 -28.71 -8.57 44.57
C GLN A 312 -27.58 -7.92 45.35
N GLU A 313 -26.74 -8.72 46.01
CA GLU A 313 -25.51 -8.22 46.62
C GLU A 313 -24.54 -7.75 45.52
N VAL A 314 -24.16 -6.48 45.57
CA VAL A 314 -23.22 -5.87 44.61
C VAL A 314 -21.94 -5.52 45.36
N GLU A 315 -20.85 -6.20 44.99
CA GLU A 315 -19.53 -6.04 45.57
C GLU A 315 -18.57 -5.41 44.57
N LYS A 316 -17.61 -4.63 45.07
CA LYS A 316 -16.44 -4.21 44.30
C LYS A 316 -15.38 -5.30 44.46
N LEU A 317 -14.54 -5.49 43.44
CA LEU A 317 -13.34 -6.31 43.61
C LEU A 317 -12.36 -5.64 44.58
N ASP A 318 -12.06 -6.32 45.69
CA ASP A 318 -11.18 -5.83 46.75
C ASP A 318 -9.76 -6.45 46.70
N ASP A 319 -9.62 -7.70 46.24
CA ASP A 319 -8.32 -8.35 46.03
C ASP A 319 -8.40 -9.48 44.99
N PHE A 320 -7.26 -9.85 44.41
CA PHE A 320 -7.09 -11.08 43.64
C PHE A 320 -6.60 -12.19 44.57
N VAL A 321 -7.47 -13.16 44.86
CA VAL A 321 -7.27 -14.17 45.93
C VAL A 321 -6.16 -15.16 45.60
N ARG A 322 -6.00 -15.51 44.32
CA ARG A 322 -5.01 -16.48 43.83
C ARG A 322 -3.79 -15.82 43.19
N LEU A 323 -3.69 -14.50 43.27
CA LEU A 323 -2.54 -13.73 42.81
C LEU A 323 -1.56 -13.48 43.96
N GLU A 324 -0.32 -13.89 43.77
CA GLU A 324 0.83 -13.56 44.61
C GLU A 324 1.70 -12.47 43.97
N GLY A 325 2.66 -11.93 44.72
CA GLY A 325 3.58 -10.88 44.26
C GLY A 325 3.36 -9.57 45.03
N GLU A 326 3.87 -9.51 46.26
CA GLU A 326 3.66 -8.39 47.20
C GLU A 326 4.13 -7.03 46.64
N GLU A 327 5.18 -7.01 45.82
CA GLU A 327 5.66 -5.77 45.19
C GLU A 327 4.61 -5.17 44.23
N VAL A 328 3.94 -6.01 43.45
CA VAL A 328 2.88 -5.59 42.52
C VAL A 328 1.59 -5.30 43.30
N LYS A 329 1.18 -6.21 44.19
CA LYS A 329 -0.03 -6.03 45.00
C LYS A 329 0.06 -4.82 45.92
N GLY A 330 1.23 -4.52 46.49
CA GLY A 330 1.43 -3.37 47.36
C GLY A 330 1.57 -2.03 46.62
N ALA A 331 1.76 -2.03 45.31
CA ALA A 331 1.97 -0.80 44.54
C ALA A 331 0.70 0.08 44.52
N PRO A 332 0.78 1.37 44.92
CA PRO A 332 -0.39 2.25 44.96
C PRO A 332 -1.12 2.36 43.62
N GLN A 333 -0.37 2.44 42.51
CA GLN A 333 -0.96 2.55 41.17
C GLN A 333 -1.74 1.29 40.76
N PHE A 334 -1.33 0.11 41.23
CA PHE A 334 -2.03 -1.15 41.00
C PHE A 334 -3.31 -1.20 41.85
N GLN A 335 -3.22 -0.90 43.15
CA GLN A 335 -4.36 -0.89 44.07
C GLN A 335 -5.44 0.11 43.66
N ASP A 336 -5.05 1.33 43.27
CA ASP A 336 -5.98 2.34 42.79
C ASP A 336 -6.74 1.88 41.55
N ASN A 337 -6.17 0.97 40.75
CA ASN A 337 -6.71 0.49 39.46
C ASN A 337 -7.04 -1.00 39.44
N LEU A 338 -7.11 -1.67 40.59
CA LEU A 338 -7.25 -3.12 40.73
C LEU A 338 -8.37 -3.70 39.86
N ALA A 339 -9.58 -3.13 39.96
CA ALA A 339 -10.77 -3.56 39.21
C ALA A 339 -10.62 -3.46 37.68
N SER A 340 -9.68 -2.64 37.18
CA SER A 340 -9.42 -2.51 35.74
C SER A 340 -8.44 -3.54 35.19
N PHE A 341 -7.71 -4.24 36.05
CA PHE A 341 -6.76 -5.30 35.69
C PHE A 341 -7.41 -6.68 35.54
N ALA A 342 -8.70 -6.85 35.85
CA ALA A 342 -9.38 -8.15 35.77
C ALA A 342 -9.27 -8.82 34.39
N VAL A 343 -9.38 -8.04 33.30
CA VAL A 343 -9.19 -8.53 31.92
C VAL A 343 -7.75 -9.01 31.73
N ALA A 344 -6.75 -8.19 32.04
CA ALA A 344 -5.33 -8.55 31.91
C ALA A 344 -4.97 -9.75 32.79
N TYR A 345 -5.51 -9.84 34.00
CA TYR A 345 -5.29 -10.96 34.91
C TYR A 345 -5.86 -12.27 34.35
N GLY A 346 -7.12 -12.28 33.92
CA GLY A 346 -7.74 -13.48 33.33
C GLY A 346 -7.08 -13.92 32.02
N LEU A 347 -6.59 -12.96 31.23
CA LEU A 347 -5.79 -13.21 30.03
C LEU A 347 -4.42 -13.81 30.36
N GLY A 348 -3.75 -13.31 31.40
CA GLY A 348 -2.50 -13.85 31.89
C GLY A 348 -2.67 -15.27 32.44
N VAL A 349 -3.73 -15.52 33.21
CA VAL A 349 -4.13 -16.84 33.72
C VAL A 349 -4.31 -17.84 32.57
N GLN A 350 -4.93 -17.41 31.47
CA GLN A 350 -4.99 -18.23 30.25
C GLN A 350 -3.59 -18.50 29.68
N GLY A 351 -2.74 -17.47 29.56
CA GLY A 351 -1.41 -17.60 28.97
C GLY A 351 -0.45 -18.51 29.74
N VAL A 352 -0.59 -18.57 31.07
CA VAL A 352 0.15 -19.52 31.93
C VAL A 352 -0.53 -20.90 32.01
N ALA A 353 -1.53 -21.17 31.16
CA ALA A 353 -2.29 -22.42 31.08
C ALA A 353 -3.03 -22.80 32.37
N ARG A 354 -3.63 -21.81 33.05
CA ARG A 354 -4.45 -21.99 34.26
C ARG A 354 -5.91 -21.55 34.09
N GLY A 355 -6.28 -21.01 32.94
CA GLY A 355 -7.66 -20.60 32.62
C GLY A 355 -8.58 -21.78 32.31
N GLY A 356 -9.88 -21.61 32.58
CA GLY A 356 -10.90 -22.62 32.21
C GLY A 356 -11.14 -22.67 30.70
N LEU A 357 -11.06 -21.53 30.02
CA LEU A 357 -11.12 -21.42 28.56
C LEU A 357 -9.74 -21.06 28.00
N SER A 358 -9.25 -21.84 27.04
CA SER A 358 -7.92 -21.71 26.44
C SER A 358 -7.94 -21.40 24.94
N THR A 359 -9.05 -20.88 24.43
CA THR A 359 -9.20 -20.57 23.00
C THR A 359 -8.25 -19.45 22.55
N ASN A 360 -7.72 -19.57 21.33
CA ASN A 360 -6.85 -18.55 20.72
C ASN A 360 -7.44 -18.07 19.41
N LEU A 361 -7.66 -16.76 19.27
CA LEU A 361 -8.12 -16.13 18.04
C LEU A 361 -6.97 -15.52 17.24
N LEU A 362 -5.72 -15.91 17.51
CA LEU A 362 -4.59 -15.54 16.67
C LEU A 362 -4.73 -16.23 15.30
N PRO A 363 -4.60 -15.49 14.17
CA PRO A 363 -4.68 -16.09 12.85
C PRO A 363 -3.66 -17.24 12.67
N PRO A 364 -4.07 -18.41 12.15
CA PRO A 364 -3.22 -19.61 12.07
C PRO A 364 -2.02 -19.43 11.13
N GLU A 365 -2.04 -18.43 10.24
CA GLU A 365 -0.90 -18.08 9.39
C GLU A 365 0.24 -17.47 10.22
N ILE A 366 -0.08 -16.61 11.20
CA ILE A 366 0.89 -15.99 12.10
C ILE A 366 1.52 -17.07 12.99
N GLU A 367 0.70 -17.97 13.55
CA GLU A 367 1.18 -19.10 14.34
C GLU A 367 2.13 -20.01 13.54
N ARG A 368 1.76 -20.37 12.30
CA ARG A 368 2.60 -21.21 11.43
C ARG A 368 3.93 -20.54 11.10
N ILE A 369 3.92 -19.26 10.75
CA ILE A 369 5.15 -18.51 10.46
C ILE A 369 6.08 -18.50 11.68
N ARG A 370 5.54 -18.33 12.88
CA ARG A 370 6.31 -18.38 14.13
C ARG A 370 6.87 -19.75 14.43
N MET A 371 6.05 -20.80 14.34
CA MET A 371 6.53 -22.18 14.53
C MET A 371 7.66 -22.52 13.57
N ILE A 372 7.56 -22.10 12.31
CA ILE A 372 8.63 -22.28 11.32
C ILE A 372 9.87 -21.49 11.76
N ARG A 373 9.74 -20.21 12.08
CA ARG A 373 10.86 -19.35 12.50
C ARG A 373 11.59 -19.91 13.73
N ALA A 374 10.85 -20.39 14.73
CA ALA A 374 11.40 -21.00 15.95
C ALA A 374 12.16 -22.31 15.66
N LYS A 375 11.74 -23.08 14.65
CA LYS A 375 12.39 -24.34 14.25
C LYS A 375 13.56 -24.17 13.27
N LYS A 376 13.68 -23.03 12.56
CA LYS A 376 14.78 -22.75 11.62
C LYS A 376 16.19 -23.00 12.17
N PRO A 377 16.59 -22.54 13.38
CA PRO A 377 17.94 -22.80 13.88
C PRO A 377 18.19 -24.29 14.15
N TRP A 378 17.18 -25.02 14.62
CA TRP A 378 17.27 -26.47 14.83
C TRP A 378 17.34 -27.24 13.52
N ALA A 379 16.58 -26.81 12.50
CA ALA A 379 16.67 -27.37 11.17
C ALA A 379 18.07 -27.17 10.56
N LEU A 380 18.65 -25.97 10.69
CA LEU A 380 20.02 -25.68 10.26
C LEU A 380 21.05 -26.56 10.99
N ALA A 381 20.93 -26.72 12.31
CA ALA A 381 21.80 -27.59 13.10
C ALA A 381 21.70 -29.06 12.66
N ALA A 382 20.48 -29.56 12.44
CA ALA A 382 20.26 -30.92 11.95
C ALA A 382 20.87 -31.13 10.55
N SER A 383 20.67 -30.18 9.62
CA SER A 383 21.30 -30.22 8.29
C SER A 383 22.82 -30.22 8.36
N ALA A 384 23.41 -29.42 9.24
CA ALA A 384 24.87 -29.39 9.45
C ALA A 384 25.41 -30.73 9.98
N LEU A 385 24.70 -31.37 10.92
CA LEU A 385 25.07 -32.69 11.45
C LEU A 385 24.94 -33.79 10.39
N ILE A 386 23.90 -33.76 9.56
CA ILE A 386 23.76 -34.69 8.43
C ILE A 386 24.92 -34.51 7.44
N MET A 387 25.26 -33.27 7.08
CA MET A 387 26.39 -32.98 6.19
C MET A 387 27.73 -33.46 6.78
N LEU A 388 27.95 -33.26 8.08
CA LEU A 388 29.12 -33.79 8.79
C LEU A 388 29.16 -35.32 8.76
N GLY A 389 28.03 -35.98 9.05
CA GLY A 389 27.90 -37.42 9.00
C GLY A 389 28.21 -37.99 7.62
N LEU A 390 27.58 -37.46 6.57
CA LEU A 390 27.82 -37.87 5.18
C LEU A 390 29.27 -37.61 4.74
N SER A 391 29.83 -36.45 5.10
CA SER A 391 31.24 -36.13 4.79
C SER A 391 32.20 -37.09 5.49
N SER A 392 31.92 -37.45 6.74
CA SER A 392 32.76 -38.40 7.49
C SER A 392 32.70 -39.82 6.89
N LEU A 393 31.53 -40.28 6.45
CA LEU A 393 31.36 -41.56 5.77
C LEU A 393 32.13 -41.60 4.45
N PHE A 394 32.06 -40.54 3.65
CA PHE A 394 32.80 -40.42 2.39
C PHE A 394 34.33 -40.44 2.60
N VAL A 395 34.83 -39.69 3.59
CA VAL A 395 36.27 -39.59 3.87
C VAL A 395 36.83 -40.88 4.49
N LEU A 396 36.09 -41.54 5.38
CA LEU A 396 36.57 -42.74 6.08
C LEU A 396 36.37 -44.03 5.28
N GLY A 397 35.35 -44.11 4.43
CA GLY A 397 35.05 -45.27 3.59
C GLY A 397 35.68 -45.15 2.20
N ASP A 398 35.01 -44.44 1.30
CA ASP A 398 35.31 -44.45 -0.13
C ASP A 398 36.68 -43.84 -0.45
N TYR A 399 37.03 -42.72 0.18
CA TYR A 399 38.30 -42.04 -0.10
C TYR A 399 39.52 -42.89 0.30
N ARG A 400 39.48 -43.56 1.45
CA ARG A 400 40.56 -44.46 1.90
C ARG A 400 40.67 -45.73 1.07
N ALA A 401 39.54 -46.27 0.60
CA ALA A 401 39.52 -47.40 -0.32
C ALA A 401 40.11 -47.02 -1.69
N PHE A 402 39.72 -45.86 -2.24
CA PHE A 402 40.28 -45.33 -3.50
C PHE A 402 41.79 -45.05 -3.41
N ALA A 403 42.25 -44.54 -2.26
CA ALA A 403 43.67 -44.23 -2.04
C ALA A 403 44.58 -45.49 -2.03
N LYS A 404 44.03 -46.69 -1.77
CA LYS A 404 44.79 -47.96 -1.82
C LYS A 404 44.87 -48.59 -3.21
N VAL A 405 44.05 -48.15 -4.16
CA VAL A 405 43.92 -48.74 -5.51
C VAL A 405 44.48 -47.82 -6.60
N SER A 406 45.41 -46.91 -6.27
CA SER A 406 46.09 -46.10 -7.30
C SER A 406 47.09 -46.96 -8.09
N THR A 407 46.62 -47.58 -9.17
CA THR A 407 47.47 -48.28 -10.13
C THR A 407 48.25 -47.26 -10.96
N HIS A 408 49.48 -46.98 -10.53
CA HIS A 408 50.39 -46.06 -11.21
C HIS A 408 50.65 -46.44 -12.69
N GLN A 409 50.50 -47.73 -13.05
CA GLN A 409 50.65 -48.23 -14.42
C GLN A 409 49.54 -47.76 -15.38
N PHE A 410 48.33 -47.50 -14.89
CA PHE A 410 47.22 -47.06 -15.73
C PHE A 410 46.89 -45.58 -15.56
N LYS A 411 47.63 -44.87 -14.69
CA LYS A 411 47.38 -43.46 -14.39
C LYS A 411 47.38 -42.59 -15.65
N GLU A 412 48.33 -42.77 -16.57
CA GLU A 412 48.34 -42.01 -17.83
C GLU A 412 47.12 -42.32 -18.70
N ALA A 413 46.75 -43.60 -18.82
CA ALA A 413 45.58 -44.01 -19.60
C ALA A 413 44.26 -43.53 -18.97
N VAL A 414 44.16 -43.56 -17.64
CA VAL A 414 43.02 -43.07 -16.86
C VAL A 414 42.96 -41.55 -16.92
N ASP A 415 44.08 -40.84 -16.79
CA ASP A 415 44.16 -39.38 -16.91
C ASP A 415 43.77 -38.95 -18.33
N GLN A 416 44.20 -39.70 -19.36
CA GLN A 416 43.80 -39.47 -20.74
C GLN A 416 42.30 -39.73 -20.93
N ALA A 417 41.76 -40.86 -20.47
CA ALA A 417 40.33 -41.17 -20.54
C ALA A 417 39.48 -40.17 -19.75
N THR A 418 39.95 -39.73 -18.58
CA THR A 418 39.29 -38.73 -17.74
C THR A 418 39.36 -37.36 -18.39
N SER A 419 40.45 -37.00 -19.06
CA SER A 419 40.55 -35.75 -19.82
C SER A 419 39.57 -35.73 -21.00
N VAL A 420 39.39 -36.86 -21.69
CA VAL A 420 38.42 -36.99 -22.80
C VAL A 420 36.99 -36.97 -22.26
N SER A 421 36.71 -37.66 -21.16
CA SER A 421 35.40 -37.64 -20.50
C SER A 421 35.06 -36.25 -19.96
N LYS A 422 36.01 -35.57 -19.32
CA LYS A 422 35.88 -34.19 -18.84
C LYS A 422 35.65 -33.23 -20.00
N ARG A 423 36.42 -33.36 -21.08
CA ARG A 423 36.21 -32.56 -22.31
C ARG A 423 34.85 -32.85 -22.94
N GLY A 424 34.39 -34.10 -22.92
CA GLY A 424 33.05 -34.49 -23.36
C GLY A 424 31.95 -33.89 -22.48
N ALA A 425 32.14 -33.86 -21.16
CA ALA A 425 31.22 -33.24 -20.21
C ALA A 425 31.22 -31.71 -20.32
N GLU A 426 32.37 -31.08 -20.54
CA GLU A 426 32.51 -29.65 -20.81
C GLU A 426 31.86 -29.28 -22.15
N ILE A 427 32.04 -30.08 -23.20
CA ILE A 427 31.37 -29.90 -24.49
C ILE A 427 29.87 -30.12 -24.35
N LYS A 428 29.41 -31.13 -23.59
CA LYS A 428 27.98 -31.39 -23.35
C LYS A 428 27.35 -30.27 -22.52
N SER A 429 28.04 -29.79 -21.49
CA SER A 429 27.61 -28.63 -20.70
C SER A 429 27.59 -27.39 -21.57
N GLY A 430 28.63 -27.15 -22.36
CA GLY A 430 28.70 -26.05 -23.32
C GLY A 430 27.60 -26.13 -24.37
N LEU A 431 27.27 -27.32 -24.86
CA LEU A 431 26.14 -27.58 -25.76
C LEU A 431 24.81 -27.30 -25.07
N THR A 432 24.62 -27.75 -23.83
CA THR A 432 23.38 -27.53 -23.07
C THR A 432 23.20 -26.04 -22.74
N THR A 433 24.29 -25.35 -22.38
CA THR A 433 24.32 -23.89 -22.20
C THR A 433 24.07 -23.17 -23.51
N ALA A 434 24.66 -23.60 -24.62
CA ALA A 434 24.43 -23.02 -25.94
C ALA A 434 23.00 -23.31 -26.44
N GLN A 435 22.43 -24.47 -26.15
CA GLN A 435 21.03 -24.81 -26.42
C GLN A 435 20.08 -24.01 -25.54
N GLY A 436 20.41 -23.81 -24.27
CA GLY A 436 19.67 -22.94 -23.36
C GLY A 436 19.73 -21.48 -23.80
N ALA A 437 20.90 -21.00 -24.20
CA ALA A 437 21.11 -19.66 -24.74
C ALA A 437 20.41 -19.49 -26.10
N PHE A 438 20.47 -20.50 -26.97
CA PHE A 438 19.74 -20.52 -28.24
C PHE A 438 18.25 -20.55 -28.00
N LYS A 439 17.74 -21.38 -27.09
CA LYS A 439 16.31 -21.46 -26.75
C LYS A 439 15.84 -20.15 -26.13
N ALA A 440 16.63 -19.55 -25.24
CA ALA A 440 16.36 -18.22 -24.71
C ALA A 440 16.34 -17.15 -25.83
N LYS A 441 17.33 -17.16 -26.73
CA LYS A 441 17.40 -16.27 -27.89
C LYS A 441 16.32 -16.54 -28.94
N TYR A 442 15.83 -17.77 -29.04
CA TYR A 442 14.79 -18.20 -29.96
C TYR A 442 13.41 -17.86 -29.42
N GLU A 443 13.18 -17.97 -28.10
CA GLU A 443 11.97 -17.49 -27.44
C GLU A 443 11.93 -15.96 -27.36
N GLU A 444 13.08 -15.31 -27.11
CA GLU A 444 13.27 -13.88 -27.34
C GLU A 444 12.94 -13.56 -28.80
N GLY A 445 13.48 -14.32 -29.76
CA GLY A 445 13.15 -14.25 -31.18
C GLY A 445 11.65 -14.38 -31.46
N LYS A 446 10.95 -15.35 -30.87
CA LYS A 446 9.49 -15.53 -31.02
C LYS A 446 8.69 -14.37 -30.44
N SER A 447 9.11 -13.81 -29.30
CA SER A 447 8.51 -12.59 -28.76
C SER A 447 8.74 -11.34 -29.63
N LEU A 448 9.70 -11.43 -30.57
CA LEU A 448 10.02 -10.43 -31.58
C LEU A 448 9.50 -10.76 -32.97
N ILE A 449 9.01 -11.98 -33.16
CA ILE A 449 8.10 -12.32 -34.23
C ILE A 449 6.74 -11.75 -33.79
N ILE A 450 6.67 -10.41 -33.87
CA ILE A 450 5.43 -9.66 -34.06
C ILE A 450 4.72 -10.36 -35.21
N ASP A 451 3.44 -10.66 -35.03
CA ASP A 451 2.58 -11.06 -36.13
C ASP A 451 2.90 -10.19 -37.36
N PRO A 452 3.44 -10.76 -38.46
CA PRO A 452 3.90 -10.00 -39.62
C PRO A 452 2.81 -9.10 -40.20
N THR A 453 1.56 -9.45 -39.94
CA THR A 453 0.36 -8.73 -40.37
C THR A 453 0.28 -7.32 -39.74
N ASN A 454 0.83 -7.12 -38.54
CA ASN A 454 0.73 -5.85 -37.80
C ASN A 454 1.95 -4.92 -37.96
N ARG A 455 3.10 -5.41 -38.47
CA ARG A 455 4.30 -4.57 -38.73
C ARG A 455 4.07 -3.48 -39.78
N GLY A 456 3.14 -3.70 -40.70
CA GLY A 456 2.76 -2.70 -41.71
C GLY A 456 1.96 -1.52 -41.14
N MET A 457 1.30 -1.70 -40.00
CA MET A 457 0.38 -0.69 -39.46
C MET A 457 1.11 0.49 -38.83
N TRP A 458 2.28 0.31 -38.22
CA TRP A 458 3.00 1.42 -37.58
C TRP A 458 3.57 2.43 -38.57
N PRO A 459 4.28 2.04 -39.66
CA PRO A 459 4.66 2.99 -40.71
C PRO A 459 3.46 3.65 -41.40
N GLN A 460 2.35 2.93 -41.57
CA GLN A 460 1.11 3.48 -42.12
C GLN A 460 0.47 4.51 -41.17
N PHE A 461 0.42 4.20 -39.87
CA PHE A 461 -0.03 5.10 -38.82
C PHE A 461 0.82 6.36 -38.73
N LEU A 462 2.15 6.23 -38.76
CA LEU A 462 3.05 7.39 -38.76
C LEU A 462 2.90 8.25 -40.01
N ARG A 463 2.77 7.64 -41.20
CA ARG A 463 2.49 8.37 -42.45
C ARG A 463 1.14 9.09 -42.40
N MET A 464 0.12 8.42 -41.90
CA MET A 464 -1.20 8.99 -41.72
C MET A 464 -1.15 10.17 -40.76
N ILE A 465 -0.66 9.99 -39.53
CA ILE A 465 -0.56 11.09 -38.54
C ILE A 465 0.26 12.24 -39.08
N SER A 466 1.39 11.98 -39.73
CA SER A 466 2.21 13.02 -40.37
C SER A 466 1.42 13.83 -41.40
N SER A 467 0.46 13.23 -42.12
CA SER A 467 -0.35 13.95 -43.11
C SER A 467 -1.38 14.93 -42.50
N TYR A 468 -1.63 14.80 -41.19
CA TYR A 468 -2.47 15.70 -40.40
C TYR A 468 -1.67 16.75 -39.62
N PHE A 469 -0.34 16.81 -39.74
CA PHE A 469 0.41 17.99 -39.30
C PHE A 469 0.39 19.09 -40.40
N PRO A 470 0.60 20.37 -40.05
CA PRO A 470 0.70 21.44 -41.03
C PRO A 470 1.78 21.16 -42.07
N ASP A 471 1.43 21.29 -43.36
CA ASP A 471 2.36 21.24 -44.48
C ASP A 471 2.43 22.62 -45.16
N PRO A 472 3.48 23.41 -44.88
CA PRO A 472 3.61 24.77 -45.42
C PRO A 472 3.64 24.81 -46.96
N THR A 473 4.17 23.77 -47.61
CA THR A 473 4.31 23.74 -49.06
C THR A 473 2.96 23.54 -49.74
N ARG A 474 2.16 22.60 -49.21
CA ARG A 474 0.83 22.28 -49.74
C ARG A 474 -0.21 23.34 -49.38
N GLU A 475 -0.16 23.89 -48.17
CA GLU A 475 -1.22 24.77 -47.64
C GLU A 475 -1.01 26.24 -48.00
N TYR A 476 0.24 26.67 -48.15
CA TYR A 476 0.60 28.07 -48.44
C TYR A 476 1.24 28.25 -49.81
N GLY A 477 1.44 27.17 -50.58
CA GLY A 477 2.05 27.22 -51.92
C GLY A 477 3.54 27.57 -51.92
N LEU A 478 4.21 27.38 -50.77
CA LEU A 478 5.64 27.69 -50.59
C LEU A 478 6.52 26.62 -51.24
N LYS A 479 7.66 27.02 -51.80
CA LYS A 479 8.60 26.12 -52.48
C LYS A 479 9.73 25.71 -51.53
N ALA A 480 9.83 24.42 -51.21
CA ALA A 480 10.83 23.87 -50.30
C ALA A 480 12.30 24.17 -50.68
N ASN A 481 12.59 24.34 -51.98
CA ASN A 481 13.93 24.59 -52.49
C ASN A 481 14.21 26.08 -52.78
N ASP A 482 13.29 26.98 -52.45
CA ASP A 482 13.46 28.43 -52.66
C ASP A 482 13.95 29.10 -51.37
N PRO A 483 15.16 29.69 -51.33
CA PRO A 483 15.68 30.38 -50.16
C PRO A 483 14.80 31.53 -49.65
N ALA A 484 13.96 32.13 -50.52
CA ALA A 484 13.02 33.17 -50.11
C ALA A 484 11.88 32.62 -49.24
N ASP A 485 11.47 31.38 -49.48
CA ASP A 485 10.37 30.70 -48.77
C ASP A 485 10.85 29.96 -47.53
N GLU A 486 12.15 29.66 -47.42
CA GLU A 486 12.77 28.92 -46.31
C GLU A 486 12.30 29.43 -44.93
N TYR A 487 12.27 30.75 -44.74
CA TYR A 487 11.85 31.31 -43.46
C TYR A 487 10.35 31.15 -43.18
N ALA A 488 9.51 31.29 -44.21
CA ALA A 488 8.08 31.10 -44.07
C ALA A 488 7.74 29.62 -43.78
N ILE A 489 8.47 28.70 -44.43
CA ILE A 489 8.38 27.27 -44.19
C ILE A 489 8.77 26.95 -42.76
N GLU A 490 9.88 27.48 -42.26
CA GLU A 490 10.36 27.22 -40.89
C GLU A 490 9.37 27.72 -39.81
N LYS A 491 8.70 28.86 -40.04
CA LYS A 491 7.66 29.38 -39.14
C LYS A 491 6.40 28.50 -39.05
N LEU A 492 6.11 27.76 -40.12
CA LEU A 492 4.88 27.00 -40.28
C LEU A 492 5.09 25.48 -40.14
N THR A 493 6.34 25.04 -40.06
CA THR A 493 6.69 23.63 -39.85
C THR A 493 6.57 23.26 -38.38
N VAL A 494 6.03 22.07 -38.14
CA VAL A 494 6.08 21.41 -36.83
C VAL A 494 7.13 20.33 -36.87
N HIS A 495 8.09 20.39 -35.96
CA HIS A 495 9.15 19.41 -35.80
C HIS A 495 8.74 18.40 -34.73
N ILE A 496 8.73 17.12 -35.06
CA ILE A 496 8.44 16.05 -34.09
C ILE A 496 9.79 15.51 -33.58
N ASP A 497 10.04 15.68 -32.30
CA ASP A 497 11.30 15.25 -31.67
C ASP A 497 11.21 13.80 -31.21
N VAL A 498 10.09 13.44 -30.55
CA VAL A 498 9.90 12.13 -29.93
C VAL A 498 8.45 11.71 -29.98
N ILE A 499 8.20 10.45 -30.35
CA ILE A 499 6.91 9.78 -30.17
C ILE A 499 7.09 8.65 -29.15
N LYS A 500 6.33 8.71 -28.05
CA LYS A 500 6.39 7.71 -26.96
C LYS A 500 5.01 7.11 -26.70
N PRO A 501 4.72 5.90 -27.20
CA PRO A 501 3.51 5.18 -26.85
C PRO A 501 3.60 4.63 -25.42
N VAL A 502 2.51 4.72 -24.67
CA VAL A 502 2.41 4.21 -23.30
C VAL A 502 1.07 3.48 -23.12
N TRP A 503 1.10 2.24 -22.65
CA TRP A 503 -0.11 1.46 -22.39
C TRP A 503 -0.76 1.81 -21.05
N ARG A 504 -2.08 1.77 -20.99
CA ARG A 504 -2.90 1.97 -19.78
C ARG A 504 -4.00 0.92 -19.72
N THR A 505 -4.19 0.33 -18.55
CA THR A 505 -5.26 -0.65 -18.29
C THR A 505 -6.60 0.03 -18.07
N ASP A 506 -6.57 1.22 -17.45
CA ASP A 506 -7.72 2.11 -17.33
C ASP A 506 -7.34 3.52 -17.80
N VAL A 507 -7.65 3.82 -19.06
CA VAL A 507 -7.34 5.13 -19.67
C VAL A 507 -8.09 6.30 -19.02
N ALA A 508 -9.19 6.03 -18.30
CA ALA A 508 -9.97 7.05 -17.62
C ALA A 508 -9.17 7.58 -16.41
N THR A 509 -8.90 6.71 -15.45
CA THR A 509 -8.28 7.08 -14.18
C THR A 509 -6.78 7.35 -14.30
N GLU A 510 -6.08 6.60 -15.16
CA GLU A 510 -4.62 6.67 -15.27
C GLU A 510 -4.12 7.75 -16.25
N TRP A 511 -5.00 8.37 -17.04
CA TRP A 511 -4.63 9.43 -17.99
C TRP A 511 -5.67 10.55 -18.07
N PHE A 512 -6.89 10.26 -18.55
CA PHE A 512 -7.87 11.30 -18.84
C PHE A 512 -8.20 12.15 -17.61
N ASP A 513 -8.42 11.53 -16.46
CA ASP A 513 -8.74 12.22 -15.19
C ASP A 513 -7.57 13.06 -14.67
N THR A 514 -6.34 12.68 -15.00
CA THR A 514 -5.11 13.36 -14.56
C THR A 514 -4.79 14.64 -15.32
N LEU A 515 -5.41 14.89 -16.49
CA LEU A 515 -5.19 16.12 -17.26
C LEU A 515 -5.76 17.34 -16.50
N ASP A 516 -4.97 18.42 -16.39
CA ASP A 516 -5.45 19.61 -15.67
C ASP A 516 -6.67 20.25 -16.36
N PRO A 517 -7.61 20.82 -15.59
CA PRO A 517 -8.82 21.41 -16.15
C PRO A 517 -8.60 22.42 -17.30
N PRO A 518 -7.59 23.32 -17.26
CA PRO A 518 -7.33 24.24 -18.37
C PRO A 518 -6.91 23.53 -19.67
N PHE A 519 -6.15 22.44 -19.59
CA PHE A 519 -5.79 21.63 -20.77
C PHE A 519 -6.96 20.81 -21.29
N LYS A 520 -7.82 20.27 -20.41
CA LYS A 520 -9.07 19.59 -20.79
C LYS A 520 -10.02 20.48 -21.58
N ARG A 521 -10.09 21.78 -21.25
CA ARG A 521 -10.89 22.77 -22.00
C ARG A 521 -10.44 22.96 -23.45
N LEU A 522 -9.23 22.54 -23.82
CA LEU A 522 -8.72 22.60 -25.19
C LEU A 522 -9.03 21.35 -26.02
N MET A 523 -9.53 20.29 -25.38
CA MET A 523 -9.97 19.08 -26.08
C MET A 523 -11.27 19.37 -26.83
N HIS A 524 -11.55 18.58 -27.86
CA HIS A 524 -12.81 18.70 -28.59
C HIS A 524 -13.99 18.42 -27.63
N PRO A 525 -15.08 19.23 -27.63
CA PRO A 525 -16.17 19.06 -26.66
C PRO A 525 -16.81 17.68 -26.65
N TYR A 526 -16.90 17.04 -27.83
CA TYR A 526 -17.32 15.65 -27.96
C TYR A 526 -16.50 14.69 -27.09
N ASP A 527 -15.18 14.84 -27.00
CA ASP A 527 -14.33 13.96 -26.18
C ASP A 527 -14.47 14.27 -24.69
N VAL A 528 -14.69 15.53 -24.33
CA VAL A 528 -14.94 15.92 -22.93
C VAL A 528 -16.27 15.37 -22.45
N ALA A 529 -17.29 15.37 -23.30
CA ALA A 529 -18.61 14.83 -23.01
C ALA A 529 -18.65 13.29 -22.98
N ASN A 530 -17.69 12.62 -23.63
CA ASN A 530 -17.60 11.17 -23.72
C ASN A 530 -16.25 10.65 -23.19
N PRO A 531 -16.02 10.63 -21.86
CA PRO A 531 -14.77 10.15 -21.27
C PRO A 531 -14.38 8.75 -21.77
N PRO A 532 -13.09 8.50 -22.03
CA PRO A 532 -12.64 7.22 -22.55
C PRO A 532 -12.72 6.14 -21.46
N THR A 533 -13.01 4.90 -21.83
CA THR A 533 -13.10 3.76 -20.89
C THR A 533 -12.25 2.58 -21.33
N GLY A 534 -11.83 1.74 -20.38
CA GLY A 534 -11.07 0.50 -20.64
C GLY A 534 -9.59 0.73 -20.99
N GLU A 535 -8.98 -0.25 -21.65
CA GLU A 535 -7.54 -0.21 -21.97
C GLU A 535 -7.25 0.52 -23.30
N GLY A 536 -6.02 0.99 -23.46
CA GLY A 536 -5.55 1.61 -24.70
C GLY A 536 -4.14 2.21 -24.65
N TRP A 537 -3.65 2.65 -25.82
CA TRP A 537 -2.36 3.32 -25.93
C TRP A 537 -2.53 4.84 -25.82
N ILE A 538 -1.78 5.47 -24.93
CA ILE A 538 -1.61 6.92 -24.90
C ILE A 538 -0.36 7.26 -25.73
N ILE A 539 -0.56 7.92 -26.86
CA ILE A 539 0.52 8.36 -27.74
C ILE A 539 0.96 9.75 -27.31
N GLN A 540 2.23 9.87 -26.92
CA GLN A 540 2.84 11.13 -26.50
C GLN A 540 3.73 11.67 -27.61
N ILE A 541 3.34 12.78 -28.24
CA ILE A 541 4.13 13.48 -29.24
C ILE A 541 4.78 14.70 -28.59
N VAL A 542 6.10 14.64 -28.48
CA VAL A 542 6.94 15.79 -28.12
C VAL A 542 7.44 16.42 -29.41
N GLY A 543 7.27 17.72 -29.54
CA GLY A 543 7.73 18.45 -30.70
C GLY A 543 7.94 19.92 -30.42
N HIS A 544 8.37 20.65 -31.44
CA HIS A 544 8.56 22.08 -31.37
C HIS A 544 8.20 22.80 -32.67
N HIS A 545 7.97 24.11 -32.58
CA HIS A 545 7.77 24.99 -33.74
C HIS A 545 8.35 26.39 -33.50
N TYR A 546 8.53 27.15 -34.58
CA TYR A 546 9.15 28.49 -34.54
C TYR A 546 8.18 29.64 -34.85
N ASN A 547 6.87 29.42 -34.65
CA ASN A 547 5.87 30.40 -35.06
C ASN A 547 5.92 31.65 -34.17
N PRO A 548 6.20 32.85 -34.73
CA PRO A 548 6.36 34.06 -33.93
C PRO A 548 5.01 34.65 -33.54
N TYR A 549 5.00 35.46 -32.48
CA TYR A 549 3.86 36.31 -32.17
C TYR A 549 3.55 37.23 -33.36
N PRO A 550 2.27 37.40 -33.72
CA PRO A 550 1.89 38.11 -34.93
C PRO A 550 2.27 39.58 -34.87
N SER A 551 2.94 40.04 -35.91
CA SER A 551 3.15 41.46 -36.18
C SER A 551 1.82 42.22 -36.35
N ALA A 552 1.84 43.55 -36.20
CA ALA A 552 0.63 44.38 -36.30
C ALA A 552 -0.09 44.26 -37.66
N GLU A 553 0.62 43.88 -38.73
CA GLU A 553 0.03 43.61 -40.04
C GLU A 553 -0.64 42.23 -40.09
N GLN A 554 0.02 41.22 -39.54
CA GLN A 554 -0.52 39.85 -39.45
C GLN A 554 -1.74 39.76 -38.52
N GLN A 555 -1.80 40.59 -37.47
CA GLN A 555 -2.97 40.70 -36.58
C GLN A 555 -4.22 41.27 -37.29
N LYS A 556 -4.05 42.07 -38.35
CA LYS A 556 -5.18 42.59 -39.14
C LYS A 556 -5.79 41.54 -40.07
N LEU A 557 -5.05 40.47 -40.38
CA LEU A 557 -5.52 39.37 -41.21
C LEU A 557 -6.42 38.44 -40.39
N LYS A 558 -7.50 37.97 -41.01
CA LYS A 558 -8.37 36.97 -40.38
C LYS A 558 -7.57 35.69 -40.08
N PRO A 559 -7.88 34.94 -39.02
CA PRO A 559 -7.17 33.69 -38.68
C PRO A 559 -7.10 32.66 -39.83
N ASP A 560 -8.10 32.66 -40.71
CA ASP A 560 -8.20 31.73 -41.85
C ASP A 560 -7.66 32.32 -43.16
N ASP A 561 -7.12 33.55 -43.16
CA ASP A 561 -6.53 34.16 -44.34
C ASP A 561 -5.25 33.39 -44.74
N PRO A 562 -5.12 32.92 -46.00
CA PRO A 562 -3.93 32.20 -46.45
C PRO A 562 -2.65 33.03 -46.40
N LYS A 563 -2.73 34.36 -46.29
CA LYS A 563 -1.56 35.24 -46.10
C LYS A 563 -1.11 35.33 -44.64
N ARG A 564 -1.90 34.80 -43.70
CA ARG A 564 -1.55 34.79 -42.28
C ARG A 564 -0.63 33.62 -41.97
N MET A 565 0.60 33.95 -41.61
CA MET A 565 1.66 32.99 -41.30
C MET A 565 2.16 33.14 -39.85
N GLU A 566 1.78 34.22 -39.16
CA GLU A 566 2.13 34.47 -37.77
C GLU A 566 0.87 34.35 -36.90
N PHE A 567 0.93 33.45 -35.92
CA PHE A 567 -0.14 33.09 -35.00
C PHE A 567 0.33 33.20 -33.54
N GLY A 568 1.62 32.98 -33.29
CA GLY A 568 2.20 32.87 -31.96
C GLY A 568 2.17 31.44 -31.42
N PRO A 569 2.84 31.18 -30.28
CA PRO A 569 2.98 29.86 -29.69
C PRO A 569 1.69 29.06 -29.56
N PHE A 570 0.73 29.60 -28.82
CA PHE A 570 -0.47 28.89 -28.43
C PHE A 570 -1.55 28.84 -29.53
N GLU A 571 -1.75 29.95 -30.25
CA GLU A 571 -2.75 30.00 -31.32
C GLU A 571 -2.36 29.09 -32.49
N PHE A 572 -1.06 28.95 -32.79
CA PHE A 572 -0.59 28.02 -33.82
C PHE A 572 -0.90 26.57 -33.46
N LEU A 573 -0.60 26.13 -32.24
CA LEU A 573 -0.89 24.76 -31.79
C LEU A 573 -2.39 24.45 -31.79
N THR A 574 -3.20 25.33 -31.21
CA THR A 574 -4.65 25.10 -31.11
C THR A 574 -5.35 25.16 -32.46
N ARG A 575 -5.02 26.13 -33.33
CA ARG A 575 -5.72 26.32 -34.61
C ARG A 575 -5.17 25.51 -35.77
N LYS A 576 -3.85 25.26 -35.83
CA LYS A 576 -3.23 24.60 -36.99
C LYS A 576 -2.84 23.15 -36.74
N VAL A 577 -2.52 22.79 -35.49
CA VAL A 577 -2.10 21.43 -35.14
C VAL A 577 -3.27 20.62 -34.57
N MET A 578 -3.84 21.05 -33.44
CA MET A 578 -4.91 20.32 -32.75
C MET A 578 -6.18 20.19 -33.58
N SER A 579 -6.53 21.20 -34.38
CA SER A 579 -7.70 21.15 -35.28
C SER A 579 -7.61 20.01 -36.30
N LYS A 580 -6.41 19.73 -36.82
CA LYS A 580 -6.17 18.64 -37.77
C LYS A 580 -6.08 17.29 -37.07
N LEU A 581 -5.47 17.23 -35.88
CA LEU A 581 -5.42 15.99 -35.10
C LEU A 581 -6.80 15.57 -34.56
N ASN A 582 -7.73 16.51 -34.41
CA ASN A 582 -9.14 16.24 -34.08
C ASN A 582 -10.01 15.95 -35.32
N TYR A 583 -9.45 15.84 -36.52
CA TYR A 583 -10.24 15.68 -37.72
C TYR A 583 -11.00 14.33 -37.72
N PRO A 584 -12.30 14.28 -38.06
CA PRO A 584 -13.14 13.09 -37.88
C PRO A 584 -12.60 11.79 -38.49
N SER A 585 -11.89 11.86 -39.63
CA SER A 585 -11.34 10.67 -40.27
C SER A 585 -10.17 10.02 -39.52
N LEU A 586 -9.50 10.71 -38.60
CA LEU A 586 -8.50 10.09 -37.72
C LEU A 586 -9.12 9.10 -36.72
N ARG A 587 -10.39 9.32 -36.35
CA ARG A 587 -11.11 8.43 -35.43
C ARG A 587 -11.36 7.04 -36.00
N LEU A 588 -11.48 6.92 -37.33
CA LEU A 588 -11.54 5.62 -38.03
C LEU A 588 -10.26 4.80 -37.90
N TYR A 589 -9.17 5.42 -37.46
CA TYR A 589 -7.92 4.73 -37.20
C TYR A 589 -7.67 4.55 -35.70
N GLY A 590 -8.70 4.75 -34.88
CA GLY A 590 -8.65 4.57 -33.44
C GLY A 590 -8.10 5.77 -32.66
N VAL A 591 -7.82 6.91 -33.31
CA VAL A 591 -7.30 8.11 -32.65
C VAL A 591 -8.45 8.93 -32.07
N SER A 592 -8.42 9.24 -30.78
CA SER A 592 -9.44 10.05 -30.10
C SER A 592 -8.84 10.83 -28.92
N HIS A 593 -9.62 11.74 -28.33
CA HIS A 593 -9.25 12.44 -27.09
C HIS A 593 -7.92 13.21 -27.21
N VAL A 594 -7.75 14.02 -28.26
CA VAL A 594 -6.51 14.78 -28.47
C VAL A 594 -6.41 15.93 -27.48
N ALA A 595 -5.35 15.92 -26.67
CA ALA A 595 -5.08 16.91 -25.63
C ALA A 595 -3.69 17.54 -25.81
N LEU A 596 -3.61 18.86 -25.66
CA LEU A 596 -2.35 19.53 -25.33
C LEU A 596 -2.10 19.30 -23.84
N ALA A 597 -0.97 18.72 -23.45
CA ALA A 597 -0.68 18.38 -22.06
C ALA A 597 0.35 19.30 -21.40
N TRP A 598 1.18 19.98 -22.21
CA TRP A 598 2.24 20.90 -21.78
C TRP A 598 2.76 21.73 -22.97
N GLN A 599 3.15 22.99 -22.74
CA GLN A 599 3.91 23.82 -23.70
C GLN A 599 4.84 24.81 -23.00
N THR A 600 5.94 25.18 -23.65
CA THR A 600 6.84 26.24 -23.19
C THR A 600 7.42 27.00 -24.36
N SER A 601 7.69 28.30 -24.18
CA SER A 601 8.17 29.16 -25.27
C SER A 601 9.39 29.99 -24.84
N ASP A 602 10.40 30.04 -25.71
CA ASP A 602 11.55 30.96 -25.61
C ASP A 602 11.55 31.90 -26.82
N ARG A 603 11.26 33.19 -26.56
CA ARG A 603 11.22 34.26 -27.58
C ARG A 603 12.61 34.66 -28.10
N ASN A 604 13.67 34.29 -27.38
CA ASN A 604 15.05 34.63 -27.70
C ASN A 604 15.85 33.36 -28.01
N TRP A 605 15.25 32.41 -28.74
CA TRP A 605 15.91 31.16 -29.09
C TRP A 605 17.04 31.40 -30.08
N THR A 606 18.18 30.72 -29.87
CA THR A 606 19.37 30.78 -30.71
C THR A 606 19.97 29.37 -30.84
N SER A 607 20.78 29.14 -31.88
CA SER A 607 21.49 27.87 -32.09
C SER A 607 22.43 27.51 -30.93
N GLU A 608 23.04 28.51 -30.28
CA GLU A 608 23.89 28.31 -29.10
C GLU A 608 23.09 27.82 -27.89
N LYS A 609 21.91 28.40 -27.63
CA LYS A 609 21.00 27.90 -26.59
C LYS A 609 20.59 26.45 -26.86
N GLY A 610 20.22 26.14 -28.11
CA GLY A 610 19.91 24.77 -28.51
C GLY A 610 21.07 23.81 -28.25
N SER A 611 22.29 24.20 -28.60
CA SER A 611 23.49 23.38 -28.33
C SER A 611 23.73 23.15 -26.83
N ALA A 612 23.40 24.14 -25.98
CA ALA A 612 23.56 24.05 -24.53
C ALA A 612 22.45 23.25 -23.83
N THR A 613 21.25 23.15 -24.41
CA THR A 613 20.07 22.51 -23.79
C THR A 613 19.56 21.29 -24.55
N ASN A 614 20.43 20.64 -25.34
CA ASN A 614 20.09 19.47 -26.17
C ASN A 614 18.88 19.72 -27.09
N ASN A 615 18.81 20.94 -27.64
CA ASN A 615 17.74 21.46 -28.48
C ASN A 615 16.36 21.36 -27.83
N LEU A 616 16.23 21.76 -26.56
CA LEU A 616 14.94 21.95 -25.89
C LEU A 616 14.89 23.34 -25.23
N ALA A 617 13.78 24.04 -25.36
CA ALA A 617 13.45 25.28 -24.64
C ALA A 617 13.23 25.04 -23.13
N SER A 618 12.92 23.81 -22.72
CA SER A 618 12.90 23.36 -21.31
C SER A 618 13.88 22.22 -21.06
N LYS A 619 14.40 22.07 -19.83
CA LYS A 619 15.28 20.94 -19.48
C LYS A 619 14.53 19.61 -19.35
N THR A 620 13.22 19.66 -19.08
CA THR A 620 12.38 18.47 -18.86
C THR A 620 11.01 18.61 -19.49
N VAL A 621 10.49 17.51 -20.02
CA VAL A 621 9.12 17.37 -20.56
C VAL A 621 8.34 16.40 -19.66
N PRO A 622 7.11 16.73 -19.21
CA PRO A 622 6.32 15.90 -18.29
C PRO A 622 5.68 14.69 -19.00
N LEU A 623 6.52 13.71 -19.33
CA LEU A 623 6.07 12.46 -19.95
C LEU A 623 5.41 11.54 -18.92
N LEU A 624 4.39 10.81 -19.34
CA LEU A 624 3.84 9.69 -18.58
C LEU A 624 4.87 8.57 -18.44
N ASP A 625 4.96 8.01 -17.24
CA ASP A 625 5.79 6.85 -16.95
C ASP A 625 5.33 5.62 -17.74
N ARG A 626 6.29 4.76 -18.09
CA ARG A 626 6.01 3.45 -18.68
C ARG A 626 5.26 2.60 -17.67
N ALA A 627 4.04 2.18 -17.99
CA ALA A 627 3.37 1.13 -17.22
C ALA A 627 4.10 -0.20 -17.49
N ALA A 628 4.31 -0.99 -16.45
CA ALA A 628 4.61 -2.40 -16.62
C ALA A 628 3.38 -3.05 -17.29
N PRO A 629 3.54 -3.84 -18.36
CA PRO A 629 2.42 -4.58 -18.93
C PRO A 629 1.82 -5.48 -17.84
N PRO A 630 0.50 -5.76 -17.86
CA PRO A 630 -0.13 -6.62 -16.87
C PRO A 630 0.57 -7.98 -16.83
N GLU A 631 0.87 -8.48 -15.63
CA GLU A 631 1.22 -9.89 -15.44
C GLU A 631 -0.02 -10.71 -15.79
N SER A 632 -0.09 -11.21 -17.03
CA SER A 632 -1.20 -12.02 -17.51
C SER A 632 -1.29 -13.31 -16.69
N SER A 633 -2.36 -13.45 -15.90
CA SER A 633 -2.85 -14.74 -15.45
C SER A 633 -3.37 -15.52 -16.67
N GLU A 634 -2.74 -16.67 -16.90
CA GLU A 634 -3.12 -17.75 -17.82
C GLU A 634 -3.09 -17.46 -19.33
N GLY A 635 -2.08 -18.06 -19.99
CA GLY A 635 -2.30 -18.77 -21.25
C GLY A 635 -2.10 -18.01 -22.57
N GLY A 636 -0.83 -17.88 -22.99
CA GLY A 636 -0.45 -17.92 -24.41
C GLY A 636 -0.39 -16.58 -25.16
N GLY A 637 0.74 -16.34 -25.81
CA GLY A 637 0.91 -15.28 -26.82
C GLY A 637 1.90 -14.20 -26.43
N GLY A 638 3.08 -14.21 -27.05
CA GLY A 638 4.17 -13.28 -26.76
C GLY A 638 3.89 -11.84 -27.16
N GLY A 639 4.52 -10.89 -26.45
CA GLY A 639 4.47 -9.48 -26.80
C GLY A 639 5.50 -8.64 -26.05
N MET A 640 6.59 -8.31 -26.74
CA MET A 640 7.26 -6.99 -26.83
C MET A 640 7.52 -6.08 -25.60
N GLY A 641 7.31 -6.52 -24.36
CA GLY A 641 7.65 -5.74 -23.15
C GLY A 641 9.09 -5.92 -22.67
N GLY A 642 9.64 -7.14 -22.81
CA GLY A 642 10.95 -7.49 -22.25
C GLY A 642 12.17 -7.05 -23.06
N MET A 643 12.00 -6.58 -24.30
CA MET A 643 13.14 -6.34 -25.20
C MET A 643 13.76 -4.94 -25.12
N MET A 644 13.09 -3.96 -24.50
CA MET A 644 13.64 -2.61 -24.39
C MET A 644 14.41 -2.38 -23.09
N GLU A 645 14.24 -3.26 -22.09
CA GLU A 645 14.97 -3.22 -20.82
C GLU A 645 16.34 -3.91 -20.94
N SER A 646 16.47 -4.94 -21.77
CA SER A 646 17.75 -5.61 -22.04
C SER A 646 18.70 -4.78 -22.91
N MET A 647 18.21 -3.82 -23.71
CA MET A 647 19.05 -2.90 -24.49
C MET A 647 19.55 -1.68 -23.70
N MET A 648 18.85 -1.26 -22.64
CA MET A 648 19.30 -0.13 -21.79
C MET A 648 20.20 -0.57 -20.62
N ALA A 649 20.12 -1.83 -20.19
CA ALA A 649 20.98 -2.38 -19.15
C ALA A 649 22.44 -2.58 -19.60
N ASN A 650 22.72 -2.66 -20.91
CA ASN A 650 24.07 -2.84 -21.45
C ASN A 650 24.84 -1.52 -21.75
N MET A 651 24.31 -0.35 -21.37
CA MET A 651 25.02 0.94 -21.50
C MET A 651 25.52 1.56 -20.19
N LYS A 652 25.35 0.90 -19.04
CA LYS A 652 25.98 1.29 -17.76
C LYS A 652 26.73 0.12 -17.15
N GLY A 653 27.91 -0.17 -17.68
CA GLY A 653 28.78 -1.22 -17.13
C GLY A 653 30.11 -1.39 -17.84
N GLY A 654 30.75 -0.31 -18.30
CA GLY A 654 32.07 -0.38 -18.93
C GLY A 654 33.15 0.15 -18.00
N GLY A 655 33.87 -0.73 -17.28
CA GLY A 655 34.99 -0.31 -16.45
C GLY A 655 35.77 -1.42 -15.75
N LYS A 656 36.48 -2.27 -16.52
CA LYS A 656 37.89 -2.66 -16.33
C LYS A 656 38.23 -4.00 -17.00
N GLY A 657 39.23 -3.96 -17.88
CA GLY A 657 40.29 -4.97 -17.95
C GLY A 657 40.19 -6.02 -19.05
N GLY A 658 41.14 -5.98 -20.00
CA GLY A 658 41.60 -7.17 -20.71
C GLY A 658 41.72 -7.01 -22.23
N MET A 659 42.83 -6.46 -22.72
CA MET A 659 43.28 -6.70 -24.10
C MET A 659 44.56 -7.54 -24.05
N GLY A 660 44.56 -8.67 -24.76
CA GLY A 660 45.73 -9.48 -25.03
C GLY A 660 45.48 -10.42 -26.22
N GLY A 661 46.21 -10.20 -27.32
CA GLY A 661 46.51 -11.22 -28.33
C GLY A 661 45.83 -11.06 -29.70
N PRO A 662 46.49 -11.50 -30.80
CA PRO A 662 46.75 -10.61 -31.93
C PRO A 662 46.15 -11.03 -33.28
N MET A 663 46.19 -10.06 -34.21
CA MET A 663 45.89 -10.16 -35.64
C MET A 663 46.70 -11.23 -36.41
N GLY A 664 46.12 -11.73 -37.50
CA GLY A 664 46.84 -12.28 -38.65
C GLY A 664 46.01 -12.34 -39.93
N GLY A 665 46.46 -11.64 -40.98
CA GLY A 665 46.24 -11.88 -42.43
C GLY A 665 44.81 -11.67 -42.97
N MET A 666 44.54 -11.10 -44.15
CA MET A 666 45.31 -10.94 -45.37
C MET A 666 44.63 -9.89 -46.28
N MET A 667 45.45 -9.13 -47.01
CA MET A 667 45.09 -8.13 -48.02
C MET A 667 44.73 -8.74 -49.39
N GLY A 668 43.96 -7.97 -50.17
CA GLY A 668 43.81 -8.04 -51.64
C GLY A 668 42.34 -7.75 -52.01
N GLY A 669 41.93 -6.68 -52.70
CA GLY A 669 42.53 -5.93 -53.80
C GLY A 669 41.62 -4.74 -54.20
N MET A 670 42.18 -3.83 -54.98
CA MET A 670 41.81 -2.42 -55.18
C MET A 670 40.49 -2.09 -55.89
N GLY A 671 39.92 -0.94 -55.51
CA GLY A 671 38.99 -0.12 -56.29
C GLY A 671 38.63 1.18 -55.53
N GLY A 672 39.37 2.28 -55.77
CA GLY A 672 39.20 3.60 -55.12
C GLY A 672 37.97 4.39 -55.61
N GLY A 673 37.59 5.53 -55.05
CA GLY A 673 38.11 6.32 -53.94
C GLY A 673 37.17 7.52 -53.72
N ARG A 674 36.59 7.63 -52.52
CA ARG A 674 35.97 8.83 -51.93
C ARG A 674 35.63 8.47 -50.48
N GLY A 675 36.58 8.74 -49.58
CA GLY A 675 36.45 8.41 -48.16
C GLY A 675 37.60 8.95 -47.31
N GLN A 676 38.26 10.00 -47.78
CA GLN A 676 39.43 10.59 -47.12
C GLN A 676 39.26 12.12 -47.05
N SER A 677 38.20 12.57 -46.39
CA SER A 677 38.10 13.94 -45.85
C SER A 677 37.34 14.03 -44.51
N GLU A 678 36.64 12.98 -44.06
CA GLU A 678 35.87 13.04 -42.81
C GLU A 678 36.60 12.47 -41.57
N MET A 679 37.63 11.63 -41.73
CA MET A 679 38.36 11.09 -40.56
C MET A 679 39.52 11.96 -40.06
N MET A 680 39.90 13.04 -40.75
CA MET A 680 40.92 13.96 -40.24
C MET A 680 40.34 15.17 -39.49
N ALA A 681 39.03 15.40 -39.55
CA ALA A 681 38.34 16.47 -38.81
C ALA A 681 38.07 16.08 -37.33
N GLY A 682 37.84 14.79 -37.05
CA GLY A 682 37.53 14.30 -35.70
C GLY A 682 38.74 14.22 -34.76
N MET A 683 39.97 14.13 -35.30
CA MET A 683 41.17 13.89 -34.48
C MET A 683 41.95 15.15 -34.10
N MET A 684 41.66 16.31 -34.73
CA MET A 684 42.20 17.62 -34.32
C MET A 684 41.31 18.33 -33.28
N ALA A 685 40.02 18.01 -33.19
CA ALA A 685 39.11 18.61 -32.19
C ALA A 685 39.38 18.11 -30.76
N GLY A 686 39.89 16.88 -30.60
CA GLY A 686 40.18 16.28 -29.30
C GLY A 686 41.43 16.82 -28.58
N MET A 687 42.32 17.53 -29.29
CA MET A 687 43.59 18.02 -28.73
C MET A 687 43.62 19.54 -28.47
N MET A 688 42.55 20.27 -28.79
CA MET A 688 42.38 21.70 -28.47
C MET A 688 41.31 21.97 -27.39
N GLY A 689 40.66 20.93 -26.83
CA GLY A 689 39.65 21.08 -25.76
C GLY A 689 40.22 21.19 -24.34
N GLY A 690 41.51 20.93 -24.15
CA GLY A 690 42.17 20.90 -22.83
C GLY A 690 42.67 22.25 -22.30
N ARG A 691 42.38 23.37 -22.97
CA ARG A 691 42.93 24.69 -22.57
C ARG A 691 41.98 25.87 -22.76
N MET A 692 40.67 25.66 -22.60
CA MET A 692 39.70 26.74 -22.42
C MET A 692 38.74 26.42 -21.26
N GLY A 693 39.32 26.15 -20.09
CA GLY A 693 38.69 26.48 -18.81
C GLY A 693 39.35 27.76 -18.29
N MET A 694 38.54 28.77 -17.95
CA MET A 694 38.90 30.16 -17.58
C MET A 694 38.90 31.15 -18.74
N GLY A 695 37.74 31.74 -19.02
CA GLY A 695 37.59 32.85 -19.96
C GLY A 695 36.13 33.19 -20.23
N GLY A 696 35.44 33.77 -19.25
CA GLY A 696 34.21 34.52 -19.51
C GLY A 696 34.55 35.75 -20.35
N GLY A 697 34.41 35.64 -21.66
CA GLY A 697 34.39 36.78 -22.58
C GLY A 697 32.96 37.07 -22.96
N ALA A 698 32.44 38.24 -22.59
CA ALA A 698 31.17 38.74 -23.11
C ALA A 698 31.24 38.77 -24.65
N MET A 699 30.21 38.25 -25.33
CA MET A 699 30.04 38.49 -26.76
C MET A 699 30.08 39.99 -27.04
N ASP A 700 30.78 40.37 -28.10
CA ASP A 700 30.82 41.74 -28.58
C ASP A 700 29.39 42.25 -28.89
N ALA A 701 29.10 43.49 -28.50
CA ALA A 701 27.75 44.07 -28.61
C ALA A 701 27.27 44.18 -30.08
N GLU A 702 28.21 44.15 -31.03
CA GLU A 702 27.92 44.08 -32.48
C GLU A 702 27.56 42.67 -32.95
N ALA A 703 28.15 41.62 -32.38
CA ALA A 703 27.81 40.23 -32.68
C ALA A 703 26.41 39.86 -32.16
N GLN A 704 26.03 40.37 -30.97
CA GLN A 704 24.68 40.21 -30.43
C GLN A 704 23.59 40.84 -31.32
N LYS A 705 23.90 41.90 -32.09
CA LYS A 705 22.94 42.53 -33.02
C LYS A 705 22.72 41.74 -34.32
N LYS A 706 23.65 40.85 -34.70
CA LYS A 706 23.57 40.03 -35.93
C LYS A 706 22.95 38.65 -35.70
N LEU A 707 22.70 38.26 -34.46
CA LEU A 707 22.05 36.98 -34.13
C LEU A 707 20.55 37.02 -34.42
N ARG A 708 20.11 36.15 -35.34
CA ARG A 708 18.68 35.93 -35.61
C ARG A 708 18.06 35.18 -34.43
N LYS A 709 17.09 35.81 -33.78
CA LYS A 709 16.32 35.19 -32.69
C LYS A 709 15.00 34.66 -33.24
N LEU A 710 14.65 33.44 -32.84
CA LEU A 710 13.36 32.83 -33.15
C LEU A 710 12.55 32.65 -31.85
N THR A 711 11.23 32.60 -31.98
CA THR A 711 10.35 32.16 -30.90
C THR A 711 10.21 30.65 -31.02
N ARG A 712 10.96 29.89 -30.23
CA ARG A 712 10.81 28.43 -30.18
C ARG A 712 9.76 28.07 -29.14
N THR A 713 8.84 27.20 -29.51
CA THR A 713 7.86 26.62 -28.59
C THR A 713 7.99 25.11 -28.61
N ASP A 714 8.32 24.50 -27.46
CA ASP A 714 8.20 23.05 -27.31
C ASP A 714 6.82 22.71 -26.73
N PHE A 715 6.27 21.57 -27.12
CA PHE A 715 4.96 21.13 -26.69
C PHE A 715 4.89 19.62 -26.52
N LEU A 716 3.89 19.19 -25.76
CA LEU A 716 3.51 17.79 -25.59
C LEU A 716 2.04 17.64 -25.95
N ILE A 717 1.76 16.88 -27.01
CA ILE A 717 0.41 16.45 -27.37
C ILE A 717 0.25 14.99 -26.96
N GLN A 718 -0.89 14.68 -26.35
CA GLN A 718 -1.28 13.33 -25.96
C GLN A 718 -2.62 12.99 -26.60
N PHE A 719 -2.77 11.76 -27.08
CA PHE A 719 -4.07 11.26 -27.54
C PHE A 719 -4.19 9.76 -27.29
N LEU A 720 -5.43 9.28 -27.21
CA LEU A 720 -5.75 7.88 -27.10
C LEU A 720 -5.74 7.24 -28.48
N TRP A 721 -5.03 6.12 -28.62
CA TRP A 721 -5.06 5.25 -29.77
C TRP A 721 -5.50 3.85 -29.37
N LYS A 722 -6.64 3.42 -29.90
CA LYS A 722 -7.11 2.03 -29.82
C LYS A 722 -7.11 1.45 -31.23
N PRO A 723 -6.15 0.58 -31.58
CA PRO A 723 -6.09 0.05 -32.94
C PRO A 723 -7.41 -0.66 -33.28
N GLU A 724 -8.07 -0.23 -34.36
CA GLU A 724 -9.19 -1.00 -34.90
C GLU A 724 -8.65 -2.29 -35.49
N GLU A 725 -9.34 -3.41 -35.25
CA GLU A 725 -8.98 -4.68 -35.88
C GLU A 725 -9.00 -4.51 -37.40
N PRO A 726 -7.93 -4.86 -38.12
CA PRO A 726 -7.93 -4.76 -39.57
C PRO A 726 -9.03 -5.68 -40.12
N GLY A 727 -10.11 -5.09 -40.62
CA GLY A 727 -11.14 -5.81 -41.34
C GLY A 727 -10.54 -6.55 -42.55
N ALA A 728 -11.21 -7.63 -42.99
CA ALA A 728 -10.75 -8.39 -44.14
C ALA A 728 -10.51 -7.48 -45.36
N ALA A 729 -9.33 -7.59 -45.97
CA ALA A 729 -9.02 -6.86 -47.18
C ALA A 729 -10.07 -7.19 -48.26
N PRO A 730 -10.64 -6.19 -48.95
CA PRO A 730 -11.65 -6.46 -49.98
C PRO A 730 -11.04 -7.34 -51.06
N THR A 731 -11.72 -8.43 -51.39
CA THR A 731 -11.28 -9.40 -52.41
C THR A 731 -11.92 -9.13 -53.77
N THR A 732 -12.95 -8.27 -53.82
CA THR A 732 -13.64 -7.86 -55.05
C THR A 732 -13.82 -6.34 -55.12
N PRO A 733 -13.93 -5.74 -56.32
CA PRO A 733 -14.23 -4.31 -56.50
C PRO A 733 -15.58 -3.88 -55.89
N GLU A 734 -16.54 -4.80 -55.79
CA GLU A 734 -17.84 -4.54 -55.15
C GLU A 734 -17.71 -4.46 -53.62
N GLU A 735 -16.90 -5.33 -53.01
CA GLU A 735 -16.54 -5.26 -51.58
C GLU A 735 -15.76 -3.98 -51.26
N GLU A 736 -14.83 -3.57 -52.12
CA GLU A 736 -14.07 -2.32 -51.94
C GLU A 736 -15.01 -1.10 -51.94
N LYS A 737 -15.94 -1.04 -52.89
CA LYS A 737 -16.94 0.04 -52.96
C LYS A 737 -17.84 0.06 -51.73
N ALA A 738 -18.32 -1.10 -51.28
CA ALA A 738 -19.16 -1.22 -50.08
C ALA A 738 -18.40 -0.76 -48.81
N GLN A 739 -17.13 -1.16 -48.65
CA GLN A 739 -16.29 -0.72 -47.53
C GLN A 739 -16.02 0.80 -47.57
N ILE A 740 -15.83 1.39 -48.75
CA ILE A 740 -15.67 2.84 -48.91
C ILE A 740 -16.96 3.59 -48.55
N GLU A 741 -18.12 3.10 -49.00
CA GLU A 741 -19.43 3.67 -48.66
C GLU A 741 -19.70 3.59 -47.14
N GLU A 742 -19.41 2.46 -46.50
CA GLU A 742 -19.52 2.27 -45.05
C GLU A 742 -18.60 3.24 -44.28
N ARG A 743 -17.33 3.33 -44.66
CA ARG A 743 -16.37 4.26 -44.06
C ARG A 743 -16.82 5.71 -44.22
N THR A 744 -17.31 6.08 -45.40
CA THR A 744 -17.81 7.43 -45.68
C THR A 744 -19.02 7.76 -44.81
N ALA A 745 -19.94 6.82 -44.63
CA ALA A 745 -21.09 6.97 -43.74
C ALA A 745 -20.66 7.12 -42.27
N LYS A 746 -19.67 6.33 -41.80
CA LYS A 746 -19.09 6.47 -40.44
C LYS A 746 -18.47 7.85 -40.22
N VAL A 747 -17.66 8.35 -41.15
CA VAL A 747 -17.07 9.71 -41.06
C VAL A 747 -18.16 10.78 -41.00
N LYS A 748 -19.20 10.66 -41.84
CA LYS A 748 -20.30 11.62 -41.86
C LYS A 748 -21.01 11.67 -40.51
N LYS A 749 -21.33 10.51 -39.93
CA LYS A 749 -21.95 10.42 -38.61
C LYS A 749 -21.08 11.04 -37.51
N ILE A 750 -19.80 10.66 -37.44
CA ILE A 750 -18.86 11.22 -36.46
C ILE A 750 -18.78 12.75 -36.58
N ARG A 751 -18.76 13.27 -37.81
CA ARG A 751 -18.73 14.71 -38.06
C ARG A 751 -20.01 15.41 -37.58
N GLU A 752 -21.17 14.79 -37.77
CA GLU A 752 -22.46 15.30 -37.27
C GLU A 752 -22.45 15.34 -35.74
N ASP A 753 -22.06 14.24 -35.08
CA ASP A 753 -21.97 14.14 -33.61
C ASP A 753 -21.00 15.18 -33.02
N MET A 754 -19.84 15.35 -33.65
CA MET A 754 -18.84 16.35 -33.24
C MET A 754 -19.36 17.78 -33.43
N SER A 755 -20.01 18.07 -34.56
CA SER A 755 -20.60 19.39 -34.84
C SER A 755 -21.74 19.72 -33.88
N GLU A 756 -22.54 18.72 -33.49
CA GLU A 756 -23.60 18.87 -32.50
C GLU A 756 -23.04 19.16 -31.09
N ALA A 757 -21.99 18.45 -30.68
CA ALA A 757 -21.32 18.70 -29.41
C ALA A 757 -20.68 20.11 -29.33
N GLU A 758 -20.15 20.62 -30.44
CA GLU A 758 -19.65 22.00 -30.52
C GLU A 758 -20.78 23.03 -30.39
N LYS A 759 -21.94 22.80 -31.01
CA LYS A 759 -23.11 23.69 -30.91
C LYS A 759 -23.73 23.70 -29.50
N ASN A 760 -23.75 22.55 -28.84
CA ASN A 760 -24.37 22.37 -27.53
C ASN A 760 -23.45 22.75 -26.36
N SER A 761 -22.19 23.05 -26.63
CA SER A 761 -21.26 23.51 -25.59
C SER A 761 -21.39 25.02 -25.37
N PRO A 762 -21.66 25.49 -24.13
CA PRO A 762 -21.59 26.92 -23.83
C PRO A 762 -20.16 27.39 -24.12
N ALA A 763 -19.97 28.65 -24.55
CA ALA A 763 -18.67 29.21 -24.91
C ALA A 763 -17.62 28.95 -23.81
N VAL A 764 -16.88 27.86 -23.94
CA VAL A 764 -15.84 27.48 -23.00
C VAL A 764 -14.76 28.53 -23.15
N THR A 765 -14.50 29.30 -22.09
CA THR A 765 -13.45 30.31 -22.10
C THR A 765 -12.14 29.63 -22.45
N VAL A 766 -11.64 29.84 -23.68
CA VAL A 766 -10.34 29.33 -24.10
C VAL A 766 -9.29 29.91 -23.13
N PRO A 767 -8.51 29.07 -22.44
CA PRO A 767 -7.44 29.53 -21.57
C PRO A 767 -6.53 30.54 -22.27
N LYS A 768 -6.05 31.54 -21.53
CA LYS A 768 -5.06 32.48 -22.06
C LYS A 768 -3.70 31.80 -22.17
N ASP A 769 -2.88 32.22 -23.12
CA ASP A 769 -1.50 31.72 -23.32
C ASP A 769 -0.71 31.71 -21.99
N ASP A 770 -0.72 32.84 -21.27
CA ASP A 770 -0.07 32.98 -19.96
C ASP A 770 -0.56 31.99 -18.88
N GLU A 771 -1.82 31.54 -18.93
CA GLU A 771 -2.37 30.56 -17.99
C GLU A 771 -1.75 29.18 -18.25
N ILE A 772 -1.65 28.81 -19.53
CA ILE A 772 -1.10 27.54 -19.98
C ILE A 772 0.43 27.49 -19.77
N GLU A 773 1.14 28.58 -20.07
CA GLU A 773 2.59 28.68 -19.83
C GLU A 773 2.92 28.58 -18.34
N LYS A 774 2.14 29.22 -17.45
CA LYS A 774 2.34 29.13 -16.00
C LYS A 774 2.14 27.71 -15.47
N LEU A 775 1.09 27.02 -15.92
CA LEU A 775 0.83 25.63 -15.53
C LEU A 775 1.93 24.69 -16.03
N SER A 776 2.37 24.88 -17.28
CA SER A 776 3.45 24.09 -17.88
C SER A 776 4.78 24.31 -17.14
N SER A 777 5.09 25.56 -16.80
CA SER A 777 6.29 25.91 -16.04
C SER A 777 6.27 25.31 -14.63
N LYS A 778 5.11 25.28 -13.98
CA LYS A 778 4.93 24.63 -12.69
C LYS A 778 5.22 23.12 -12.78
N LYS A 779 4.65 22.42 -13.77
CA LYS A 779 4.93 20.98 -14.00
C LYS A 779 6.41 20.71 -14.23
N THR A 780 7.08 21.54 -15.03
CA THR A 780 8.52 21.45 -15.26
C THR A 780 9.28 21.61 -13.95
N ALA A 781 8.96 22.64 -13.15
CA ALA A 781 9.64 22.89 -11.87
C ALA A 781 9.41 21.76 -10.85
N ASP A 782 8.21 21.20 -10.79
CA ASP A 782 7.89 20.07 -9.89
C ASP A 782 8.73 18.83 -10.24
N ILE A 783 8.92 18.55 -11.54
CA ILE A 783 9.78 17.46 -12.02
C ILE A 783 11.25 17.74 -11.73
N GLU A 784 11.73 18.95 -12.01
CA GLU A 784 13.12 19.33 -11.72
C GLU A 784 13.42 19.24 -10.22
N ASN A 785 12.48 19.68 -9.37
CA ASN A 785 12.61 19.55 -7.91
C ASN A 785 12.64 18.08 -7.48
N ALA A 786 11.80 17.21 -8.08
CA ALA A 786 11.83 15.78 -7.80
C ALA A 786 13.15 15.13 -8.23
N ILE A 787 13.67 15.48 -9.41
CA ILE A 787 14.97 15.00 -9.92
C ILE A 787 16.11 15.50 -9.01
N ASN A 788 16.13 16.79 -8.68
CA ASN A 788 17.15 17.37 -7.81
C ASN A 788 17.13 16.74 -6.42
N ASN A 789 15.95 16.56 -5.82
CA ASN A 789 15.80 15.88 -4.52
C ASN A 789 16.30 14.42 -4.57
N ALA A 790 16.06 13.71 -5.68
CA ALA A 790 16.59 12.36 -5.88
C ALA A 790 18.11 12.34 -6.07
N LEU A 791 18.70 13.38 -6.66
CA LEU A 791 20.14 13.54 -6.87
C LEU A 791 20.90 14.08 -5.63
N SER A 792 20.23 14.87 -4.78
CA SER A 792 20.83 15.54 -3.61
C SER A 792 20.58 14.84 -2.27
N GLY A 793 19.80 13.76 -2.24
CA GLY A 793 19.67 12.91 -1.06
C GLY A 793 21.04 12.32 -0.65
N PRO A 794 21.39 12.27 0.64
CA PRO A 794 22.69 11.76 1.06
C PRO A 794 22.86 10.32 0.59
N ALA A 795 23.91 10.07 -0.21
CA ALA A 795 24.43 8.73 -0.36
C ALA A 795 24.77 8.22 1.03
N ALA A 796 24.13 7.12 1.46
CA ALA A 796 24.43 6.50 2.75
C ALA A 796 25.96 6.28 2.85
N PRO A 797 26.62 6.72 3.93
CA PRO A 797 28.04 6.48 4.09
C PRO A 797 28.28 4.97 4.18
N ALA A 798 29.15 4.45 3.30
CA ALA A 798 29.69 3.12 3.41
C ALA A 798 30.54 3.03 4.69
N GLN A 799 29.95 2.57 5.80
CA GLN A 799 30.71 2.15 6.97
C GLN A 799 31.21 0.72 6.76
N ALA A 800 32.53 0.57 6.83
CA ALA A 800 33.22 -0.71 6.83
C ALA A 800 32.76 -1.57 8.03
N ALA A 801 32.40 -2.83 7.75
CA ALA A 801 32.06 -3.79 8.79
C ALA A 801 33.31 -4.23 9.58
N PRO A 802 33.25 -4.33 10.93
CA PRO A 802 34.20 -5.14 11.68
C PRO A 802 33.96 -6.64 11.41
N PRO A 803 34.98 -7.51 11.52
CA PRO A 803 34.85 -8.90 11.16
C PRO A 803 34.03 -9.68 12.21
N GLY A 804 32.94 -10.31 11.77
CA GLY A 804 32.31 -11.44 12.45
C GLY A 804 30.92 -11.17 13.06
N ALA A 805 29.85 -11.40 12.28
CA ALA A 805 28.56 -11.95 12.75
C ALA A 805 27.60 -12.18 11.55
N PRO A 806 26.65 -13.15 11.64
CA PRO A 806 26.06 -13.82 10.48
C PRO A 806 24.83 -13.12 9.85
N VAL A 807 24.60 -13.49 8.59
CA VAL A 807 23.65 -12.98 7.60
C VAL A 807 22.18 -13.18 8.01
N GLY A 808 21.39 -12.09 7.97
CA GLY A 808 19.93 -12.08 8.05
C GLY A 808 19.29 -11.41 6.82
N THR A 809 18.25 -12.06 6.29
CA THR A 809 17.52 -11.81 5.03
C THR A 809 16.82 -10.44 4.90
N PRO A 810 16.66 -9.90 3.67
CA PRO A 810 16.01 -8.61 3.40
C PRO A 810 14.49 -8.74 3.19
N GLY A 811 13.72 -7.82 3.77
CA GLY A 811 12.28 -7.70 3.52
C GLY A 811 11.59 -6.76 4.51
N GLY A 812 11.49 -5.48 4.16
CA GLY A 812 10.68 -4.48 4.88
C GLY A 812 10.70 -3.12 4.18
N PRO A 813 9.57 -2.37 4.14
CA PRO A 813 9.24 -1.43 3.08
C PRO A 813 9.68 0.01 3.34
N ALA A 814 9.77 0.78 2.24
CA ALA A 814 10.15 2.18 2.18
C ALA A 814 9.21 3.11 2.97
N ALA A 815 9.82 4.11 3.61
CA ALA A 815 9.18 5.13 4.43
C ALA A 815 8.27 6.07 3.60
N LYS A 816 7.09 6.37 4.16
CA LYS A 816 6.19 7.45 3.74
C LYS A 816 6.75 8.81 4.16
N VAL A 817 6.71 9.79 3.25
CA VAL A 817 7.05 11.20 3.48
C VAL A 817 5.82 11.95 4.06
N PRO A 818 5.99 12.98 4.93
CA PRO A 818 4.90 13.62 5.67
C PRO A 818 4.15 14.71 4.88
N ALA A 819 2.87 14.92 5.23
CA ALA A 819 2.04 16.03 4.76
C ALA A 819 2.48 17.39 5.37
N PRO A 820 2.37 18.53 4.64
CA PRO A 820 2.73 19.83 5.16
C PRO A 820 1.62 20.46 6.03
N LYS A 821 2.08 21.09 7.12
CA LYS A 821 1.32 21.86 8.11
C LYS A 821 0.66 23.10 7.51
N ALA A 822 -0.55 23.40 7.98
CA ALA A 822 -1.26 24.66 7.76
C ALA A 822 -0.50 25.84 8.41
N SER A 823 -0.24 26.89 7.63
CA SER A 823 0.37 28.14 8.08
C SER A 823 -0.67 29.27 8.20
N ALA A 824 -0.84 29.72 9.45
CA ALA A 824 -1.17 31.06 9.94
C ALA A 824 -1.86 32.08 9.01
N VAL A 825 -3.03 32.52 9.48
CA VAL A 825 -3.76 33.73 9.10
C VAL A 825 -2.97 35.00 9.49
N PRO A 826 -2.80 36.00 8.60
CA PRO A 826 -2.42 37.35 9.00
C PRO A 826 -3.65 38.25 9.21
N LYS A 827 -3.57 39.06 10.27
CA LYS A 827 -4.49 40.12 10.69
C LYS A 827 -4.76 41.14 9.58
N GLY A 828 -6.00 41.62 9.48
CA GLY A 828 -6.44 42.64 8.52
C GLY A 828 -5.98 44.07 8.83
N PRO A 829 -6.32 45.05 7.97
CA PRO A 829 -6.17 46.47 8.27
C PRO A 829 -7.45 47.03 8.90
N ALA A 830 -7.25 47.99 9.80
CA ALA A 830 -8.30 48.65 10.57
C ALA A 830 -8.69 50.03 9.97
N VAL A 831 -9.89 50.47 10.38
CA VAL A 831 -10.40 51.86 10.56
C VAL A 831 -11.14 52.48 9.33
N PRO A 832 -12.21 53.33 9.45
CA PRO A 832 -12.94 53.87 10.63
C PRO A 832 -14.48 53.70 10.67
N ALA A 833 -15.00 53.96 11.88
CA ALA A 833 -16.34 54.40 12.34
C ALA A 833 -17.53 54.65 11.37
N ALA A 834 -18.64 53.96 11.67
CA ALA A 834 -20.06 54.35 11.82
C ALA A 834 -20.52 55.77 11.36
N PRO A 835 -21.78 55.97 10.86
CA PRO A 835 -22.97 55.73 11.70
C PRO A 835 -24.30 55.25 11.03
N LYS A 836 -25.11 54.62 11.88
CA LYS A 836 -26.59 54.68 12.03
C LYS A 836 -27.49 54.38 10.82
N SER A 837 -28.22 53.26 10.91
CA SER A 837 -29.67 53.21 11.21
C SER A 837 -30.13 51.77 11.38
#